data_AF-A0A8C0A2V4-F1
#
_entry.id   AF-A0A8C0A2V4-F1
#
_cell.length_a   1.000
_cell.length_b   1.000
_cell.length_c   1.000
_cell.angle_alpha   90.00
_cell.angle_beta   90.00
_cell.angle_gamma   90.00
#
_symmetry.space_group_name_H-M   'P 1'
#
loop_
_entity.id
_entity.type
_entity.pdbx_description
1 polymer ?
#
loop_
_entity_poly.entity_id
_entity_poly.type
_entity_poly.pdbx_seq_one_letter_code
_entity_poly.pdbx_strand_id
1 'polypeptide(L)'
;MKDLPLQIHVLLGLAITTLVQAVDKKADCPQLCTCEIRPWFTPRSIYMEASTVDCNDLGLSNFPARLPADTQILLLQTNNIAKIEYSIDFPVNLTGLDLSQNNLSSVTNINVKKMPQLLSVYLEENKLTELPEKCLSGLSNLQELYINHNLLSTISPGAFIGLHNLLRLHLNSNRLQMINSKWFEALPNLEILMIGENPIIRIKDMNFKPLINLRSLVIAGINLTEIPDNALVGLENLESISFYDNRLIKVPNVALQKAVNLKFLDLNKNPINRIRRGDFSNMLHLKELGINNMPELISIDSLAVDNLPDLRKIEATNNPRLSYIHPNAFFRLPKLESLMLNSNALSALYQGTVESLPNLKEISIHSNPIRCDCVIRWINMNKTNIRFMEPESLFCVDPPEFQGQNVRQVHFREMMEICLPLIAPESFPSNLDLEAGSYVSLHCRATAEPQPEIYWITPSGKKLLPNTLTNKFYVHSEGTLDISGITPAEGGLYTCIATNLVGADLKSVMIKVDGSLPQDNSGSLNIKIKDVQANSVLVSWKASSKILKSSIKWTAFVKAENSHAAQSARIPSDVKVYNLTHLNPATEYKICIDIPTIYQTSRKQCINVTTKGLDPDQKEYEKNNTTTFMACLGGSLGIIGVICLFSFLSQEVNCDGGHNYVRNYLQKPTFAFSELYPPLINLWETGKEKGTALEVKATVIGVPTNMS
;
A
#
# COMPACT_ATOMS: atom_id res chain seq x y z
N MET A 1 -27.89 99.09 30.10
CA MET A 1 -27.84 98.82 31.56
C MET A 1 -27.71 97.32 31.69
N LYS A 2 -26.51 96.83 32.05
CA LYS A 2 -26.16 96.45 33.43
C LYS A 2 -27.02 95.27 33.89
N ASP A 3 -26.56 94.17 34.44
CA ASP A 3 -25.28 93.58 34.77
C ASP A 3 -25.65 92.13 35.20
N LEU A 4 -24.68 91.22 35.12
CA LEU A 4 -24.55 89.87 35.73
C LEU A 4 -25.57 89.41 36.83
N PRO A 5 -25.77 88.08 37.09
CA PRO A 5 -24.77 87.06 36.79
C PRO A 5 -25.18 85.70 36.21
N LEU A 6 -24.23 85.26 35.39
CA LEU A 6 -23.91 83.96 34.81
C LEU A 6 -23.74 82.80 35.83
N GLN A 7 -24.22 82.94 37.07
CA GLN A 7 -24.02 81.94 38.13
C GLN A 7 -25.12 80.88 38.22
N ILE A 8 -26.28 81.07 37.57
CA ILE A 8 -27.41 80.14 37.71
C ILE A 8 -27.49 79.12 36.56
N HIS A 9 -26.96 79.43 35.36
CA HIS A 9 -26.91 78.46 34.25
C HIS A 9 -25.77 77.43 34.42
N VAL A 10 -24.74 77.75 35.21
CA VAL A 10 -23.64 76.80 35.50
C VAL A 10 -24.06 75.77 36.55
N LEU A 11 -24.94 76.12 37.50
CA LEU A 11 -25.41 75.17 38.52
C LEU A 11 -26.49 74.21 38.02
N LEU A 12 -27.34 74.60 37.06
CA LEU A 12 -28.29 73.67 36.43
C LEU A 12 -27.61 72.78 35.37
N GLY A 13 -26.54 73.27 34.73
CA GLY A 13 -25.67 72.47 33.86
C GLY A 13 -24.85 71.41 34.63
N LEU A 14 -24.38 71.74 35.83
CA LEU A 14 -23.62 70.82 36.68
C LEU A 14 -24.49 69.75 37.37
N ALA A 15 -25.78 69.97 37.53
CA ALA A 15 -26.72 68.95 38.05
C ALA A 15 -27.14 67.92 37.00
N ILE A 16 -27.08 68.26 35.70
CA ILE A 16 -27.35 67.30 34.61
C ILE A 16 -26.08 66.55 34.20
N THR A 17 -24.89 67.13 34.37
CA THR A 17 -23.63 66.38 34.19
C THR A 17 -23.32 65.43 35.35
N THR A 18 -23.91 65.64 36.53
CA THR A 18 -23.77 64.71 37.67
C THR A 18 -24.84 63.62 37.71
N LEU A 19 -25.94 63.74 36.94
CA LEU A 19 -26.89 62.64 36.73
C LEU A 19 -26.63 61.81 35.46
N VAL A 20 -25.84 62.31 34.50
CA VAL A 20 -25.36 61.53 33.35
C VAL A 20 -24.03 60.81 33.64
N GLN A 21 -23.41 61.04 34.81
CA GLN A 21 -22.33 60.20 35.34
C GLN A 21 -22.82 59.00 36.18
N ALA A 22 -24.04 58.53 35.93
CA ALA A 22 -24.34 57.10 36.03
C ALA A 22 -24.00 56.41 34.70
N VAL A 23 -22.84 56.72 34.12
CA VAL A 23 -22.22 55.84 33.12
C VAL A 23 -21.75 54.62 33.89
N ASP A 24 -22.27 53.46 33.49
CA ASP A 24 -21.92 52.14 33.99
C ASP A 24 -20.50 52.09 34.55
N LYS A 25 -20.40 51.81 35.85
CA LYS A 25 -19.15 51.30 36.42
C LYS A 25 -18.81 50.05 35.63
N LYS A 26 -17.93 50.18 34.62
CA LYS A 26 -17.19 49.04 34.05
C LYS A 26 -16.70 48.26 35.25
N ALA A 27 -17.23 47.05 35.46
CA ALA A 27 -16.70 46.19 36.50
C ALA A 27 -15.21 46.04 36.21
N ASP A 28 -14.38 46.32 37.21
CA ASP A 28 -12.93 46.13 37.06
C ASP A 28 -12.67 44.67 36.68
N CYS A 29 -11.72 44.49 35.76
CA CYS A 29 -11.25 43.16 35.38
C CYS A 29 -10.92 42.35 36.65
N PRO A 30 -11.31 41.06 36.75
CA PRO A 30 -10.99 40.25 37.91
C PRO A 30 -9.48 40.30 38.19
N GLN A 31 -9.08 40.47 39.45
CA GLN A 31 -7.68 40.81 39.81
C GLN A 31 -6.62 39.83 39.32
N LEU A 32 -6.97 38.56 39.12
CA LEU A 32 -6.05 37.52 38.63
C LEU A 32 -6.17 37.30 37.12
N CYS A 33 -7.18 37.86 36.47
CA CYS A 33 -7.45 37.66 35.06
C CYS A 33 -6.94 38.84 34.22
N THR A 34 -6.75 38.59 32.92
CA THR A 34 -6.37 39.60 31.94
C THR A 34 -7.56 39.89 31.04
N CYS A 35 -7.92 41.17 30.89
CA CYS A 35 -9.04 41.60 30.05
C CYS A 35 -8.51 42.41 28.86
N GLU A 36 -8.71 41.91 27.65
CA GLU A 36 -8.23 42.56 26.42
C GLU A 36 -9.09 42.19 25.20
N ILE A 37 -8.95 42.96 24.12
CA ILE A 37 -9.60 42.66 22.85
C ILE A 37 -8.68 41.74 22.06
N ARG A 38 -9.18 40.54 21.71
CA ARG A 38 -8.42 39.54 20.97
C ARG A 38 -9.04 39.24 19.61
N PRO A 39 -8.23 38.89 18.60
CA PRO A 39 -8.72 38.21 17.41
C PRO A 39 -9.48 36.94 17.77
N TRP A 40 -10.70 36.82 17.26
CA TRP A 40 -11.55 35.66 17.47
C TRP A 40 -12.24 35.25 16.17
N PHE A 41 -12.46 33.96 15.99
CA PHE A 41 -13.20 33.44 14.85
C PHE A 41 -14.56 32.97 15.31
N THR A 42 -15.61 33.43 14.64
CA THR A 42 -16.94 32.85 14.83
C THR A 42 -16.94 31.38 14.40
N PRO A 43 -17.92 30.58 14.83
CA PRO A 43 -18.11 29.21 14.33
C PRO A 43 -18.18 29.09 12.80
N ARG A 44 -18.49 30.17 12.08
CA ARG A 44 -18.48 30.20 10.61
C ARG A 44 -17.12 30.60 10.02
N SER A 45 -16.06 30.56 10.83
CA SER A 45 -14.69 30.94 10.48
C SER A 45 -14.55 32.39 10.00
N ILE A 46 -15.44 33.28 10.45
CA ILE A 46 -15.38 34.72 10.16
C ILE A 46 -14.55 35.40 11.26
N TYR A 47 -13.54 36.14 10.85
CA TYR A 47 -12.70 36.95 11.73
C TYR A 47 -13.50 38.09 12.38
N MET A 48 -13.31 38.28 13.68
CA MET A 48 -13.78 39.43 14.45
C MET A 48 -12.81 39.76 15.59
N GLU A 49 -12.95 40.97 16.15
CA GLU A 49 -12.28 41.34 17.40
C GLU A 49 -13.28 41.18 18.55
N ALA A 50 -12.91 40.47 19.61
CA ALA A 50 -13.81 40.16 20.72
C ALA A 50 -13.22 40.58 22.08
N SER A 51 -14.06 41.22 22.91
CA SER A 51 -13.70 41.54 24.30
C SER A 51 -13.58 40.25 25.11
N THR A 52 -12.35 39.92 25.50
CA THR A 52 -11.97 38.62 26.08
C THR A 52 -11.49 38.79 27.51
N VAL A 53 -12.05 38.00 28.42
CA VAL A 53 -11.55 37.84 29.78
C VAL A 53 -10.81 36.51 29.87
N ASP A 54 -9.51 36.57 30.07
CA ASP A 54 -8.60 35.44 30.17
C ASP A 54 -8.25 35.15 31.64
N CYS A 55 -8.74 34.03 32.15
CA CYS A 55 -8.53 33.53 33.50
C CYS A 55 -7.89 32.12 33.49
N ASN A 56 -7.08 31.82 32.48
CA ASN A 56 -6.50 30.50 32.26
C ASN A 56 -5.33 30.20 33.22
N ASP A 57 -5.20 28.94 33.64
CA ASP A 57 -4.07 28.45 34.48
C ASP A 57 -3.84 29.23 35.78
N LEU A 58 -4.94 29.60 36.45
CA LEU A 58 -4.90 30.39 37.70
C LEU A 58 -5.22 29.53 38.95
N GLY A 59 -5.44 28.23 38.78
CA GLY A 59 -5.81 27.32 39.87
C GLY A 59 -7.17 27.64 40.51
N LEU A 60 -8.07 28.33 39.79
CA LEU A 60 -9.36 28.78 40.30
C LEU A 60 -10.23 27.59 40.68
N SER A 61 -10.70 27.55 41.92
CA SER A 61 -11.69 26.54 42.38
C SER A 61 -13.13 27.01 42.21
N ASN A 62 -13.33 28.34 42.16
CA ASN A 62 -14.62 29.00 42.04
C ASN A 62 -14.63 29.91 40.81
N PHE A 63 -15.81 30.12 40.24
CA PHE A 63 -16.01 31.02 39.12
C PHE A 63 -15.81 32.50 39.55
N PRO A 64 -15.22 33.36 38.71
CA PRO A 64 -15.01 34.78 39.04
C PRO A 64 -16.34 35.52 39.31
N ALA A 65 -16.42 36.20 40.46
CA ALA A 65 -17.69 36.73 40.98
C ALA A 65 -18.29 37.91 40.19
N ARG A 66 -17.47 38.69 39.48
CA ARG A 66 -17.91 39.79 38.61
C ARG A 66 -17.09 39.81 37.34
N LEU A 67 -17.77 40.06 36.22
CA LEU A 67 -17.17 40.17 34.89
C LEU A 67 -17.54 41.53 34.28
N PRO A 68 -16.70 42.12 33.42
CA PRO A 68 -17.06 43.29 32.62
C PRO A 68 -18.34 43.04 31.79
N ALA A 69 -19.23 44.03 31.72
CA ALA A 69 -20.54 43.88 31.06
C ALA A 69 -20.43 43.65 29.53
N ASP A 70 -19.34 44.10 28.92
CA ASP A 70 -19.02 43.96 27.50
C ASP A 70 -18.27 42.67 27.15
N THR A 71 -18.03 41.79 28.13
CA THR A 71 -17.34 40.50 27.92
C THR A 71 -18.09 39.65 26.89
N GLN A 72 -17.40 39.28 25.81
CA GLN A 72 -17.93 38.41 24.76
C GLN A 72 -17.36 37.00 24.83
N ILE A 73 -16.10 36.86 25.24
CA ILE A 73 -15.40 35.57 25.37
C ILE A 73 -14.85 35.46 26.79
N LEU A 74 -15.08 34.32 27.44
CA LEU A 74 -14.53 34.00 28.75
C LEU A 74 -13.71 32.72 28.68
N LEU A 75 -12.43 32.82 29.03
CA LEU A 75 -11.49 31.70 29.04
C LEU A 75 -11.16 31.32 30.48
N LEU A 76 -11.49 30.08 30.86
CA LEU A 76 -11.25 29.51 32.19
C LEU A 76 -10.54 28.15 32.09
N GLN A 77 -9.77 27.92 31.03
CA GLN A 77 -9.09 26.65 30.79
C GLN A 77 -8.05 26.35 31.89
N THR A 78 -7.81 25.06 32.16
CA THR A 78 -6.78 24.58 33.09
C THR A 78 -6.98 25.16 34.51
N ASN A 79 -8.15 24.92 35.09
CA ASN A 79 -8.48 25.37 36.44
C ASN A 79 -9.09 24.20 37.26
N ASN A 80 -9.50 24.48 38.50
CA ASN A 80 -10.05 23.48 39.43
C ASN A 80 -11.56 23.65 39.64
N ILE A 81 -12.29 24.24 38.69
CA ILE A 81 -13.71 24.57 38.83
C ILE A 81 -14.53 23.28 38.78
N ALA A 82 -15.27 23.01 39.85
CA ALA A 82 -16.17 21.85 39.94
C ALA A 82 -17.65 22.22 39.74
N LYS A 83 -18.02 23.48 39.98
CA LYS A 83 -19.39 23.99 39.81
C LYS A 83 -19.41 25.51 39.68
N ILE A 84 -20.40 26.02 38.94
CA ILE A 84 -20.70 27.44 38.86
C ILE A 84 -21.93 27.73 39.74
N GLU A 85 -21.79 28.62 40.72
CA GLU A 85 -22.86 28.94 41.66
C GLU A 85 -24.02 29.71 40.99
N TYR A 86 -25.25 29.46 41.44
CA TYR A 86 -26.47 30.03 40.85
C TYR A 86 -26.59 31.57 40.96
N SER A 87 -25.82 32.17 41.87
CA SER A 87 -25.88 33.58 42.25
C SER A 87 -25.09 34.51 41.33
N ILE A 88 -24.37 33.99 40.33
CA ILE A 88 -23.56 34.80 39.41
C ILE A 88 -24.46 35.31 38.27
N ASP A 89 -24.38 36.61 38.00
CA ASP A 89 -25.01 37.23 36.84
C ASP A 89 -24.00 37.26 35.69
N PHE A 90 -24.40 36.70 34.56
CA PHE A 90 -23.55 36.61 33.39
C PHE A 90 -23.71 37.84 32.50
N PRO A 91 -22.63 38.27 31.80
CA PRO A 91 -22.72 39.32 30.80
C PRO A 91 -23.74 38.97 29.72
N VAL A 92 -24.58 39.93 29.35
CA VAL A 92 -25.64 39.74 28.34
C VAL A 92 -25.05 39.38 26.97
N ASN A 93 -23.81 39.80 26.70
CA ASN A 93 -23.15 39.66 25.40
C ASN A 93 -22.19 38.45 25.33
N LEU A 94 -22.21 37.55 26.30
CA LEU A 94 -21.31 36.40 26.31
C LEU A 94 -21.67 35.41 25.18
N THR A 95 -20.73 35.22 24.25
CA THR A 95 -20.87 34.37 23.05
C THR A 95 -19.97 33.13 23.08
N GLY A 96 -18.86 33.16 23.80
CA GLY A 96 -17.94 32.03 23.94
C GLY A 96 -17.58 31.78 25.39
N LEU A 97 -17.65 30.52 25.81
CA LEU A 97 -17.30 30.08 27.16
C LEU A 97 -16.39 28.86 27.08
N ASP A 98 -15.15 29.01 27.56
CA ASP A 98 -14.19 27.93 27.67
C ASP A 98 -14.01 27.52 29.13
N LEU A 99 -14.41 26.28 29.43
CA LEU A 99 -14.29 25.60 30.72
C LEU A 99 -13.52 24.28 30.55
N SER A 100 -12.70 24.16 29.52
CA SER A 100 -11.87 22.99 29.26
C SER A 100 -10.88 22.73 30.40
N GLN A 101 -10.44 21.47 30.56
CA GLN A 101 -9.44 21.08 31.56
C GLN A 101 -9.79 21.53 32.99
N ASN A 102 -11.03 21.26 33.43
CA ASN A 102 -11.53 21.57 34.76
C ASN A 102 -12.02 20.31 35.48
N ASN A 103 -12.71 20.47 36.61
CA ASN A 103 -13.18 19.37 37.46
C ASN A 103 -14.71 19.20 37.42
N LEU A 104 -15.37 19.58 36.32
CA LEU A 104 -16.83 19.50 36.19
C LEU A 104 -17.28 18.05 36.07
N SER A 105 -18.23 17.63 36.94
CA SER A 105 -18.76 16.26 36.96
C SER A 105 -20.12 16.11 36.29
N SER A 106 -20.88 17.21 36.18
CA SER A 106 -22.17 17.25 35.48
C SER A 106 -22.37 18.58 34.77
N VAL A 107 -23.01 18.56 33.61
CA VAL A 107 -23.42 19.78 32.90
C VAL A 107 -24.41 20.61 33.72
N THR A 108 -25.16 19.98 34.64
CA THR A 108 -26.05 20.69 35.57
C THR A 108 -25.29 21.56 36.58
N ASN A 109 -23.98 21.37 36.72
CA ASN A 109 -23.12 22.27 37.47
C ASN A 109 -22.94 23.64 36.78
N ILE A 110 -23.43 23.79 35.55
CA ILE A 110 -23.45 25.02 34.76
C ILE A 110 -24.90 25.49 34.62
N ASN A 111 -25.20 26.71 35.06
CA ASN A 111 -26.54 27.28 34.88
C ASN A 111 -26.72 27.88 33.47
N VAL A 112 -26.83 27.01 32.46
CA VAL A 112 -26.92 27.40 31.04
C VAL A 112 -28.09 28.31 30.70
N LYS A 113 -29.16 28.31 31.51
CA LYS A 113 -30.35 29.17 31.30
C LYS A 113 -30.04 30.65 31.43
N LYS A 114 -28.97 31.03 32.12
CA LYS A 114 -28.55 32.43 32.25
C LYS A 114 -27.68 32.91 31.07
N MET A 115 -27.32 32.03 30.12
CA MET A 115 -26.38 32.34 29.03
C MET A 115 -26.94 31.97 27.64
N PRO A 116 -28.11 32.48 27.24
CA PRO A 116 -28.77 32.07 25.98
C PRO A 116 -28.07 32.57 24.70
N GLN A 117 -27.12 33.50 24.81
CA GLN A 117 -26.40 34.08 23.66
C GLN A 117 -25.13 33.29 23.27
N LEU A 118 -24.79 32.24 24.02
CA LEU A 118 -23.61 31.42 23.73
C LEU A 118 -23.72 30.77 22.35
N LEU A 119 -22.63 30.90 21.59
CA LEU A 119 -22.41 30.32 20.28
C LEU A 119 -21.41 29.16 20.35
N SER A 120 -20.41 29.23 21.22
CA SER A 120 -19.43 28.16 21.44
C SER A 120 -19.23 27.86 22.93
N VAL A 121 -19.22 26.57 23.26
CA VAL A 121 -18.98 26.07 24.63
C VAL A 121 -17.94 24.94 24.58
N TYR A 122 -16.86 25.13 25.33
CA TYR A 122 -15.75 24.17 25.46
C TYR A 122 -15.79 23.54 26.86
N LEU A 123 -15.95 22.22 26.91
CA LEU A 123 -16.07 21.39 28.12
C LEU A 123 -15.17 20.15 28.04
N GLU A 124 -14.23 20.11 27.10
CA GLU A 124 -13.28 19.02 26.96
C GLU A 124 -12.39 18.84 28.19
N GLU A 125 -11.88 17.63 28.38
CA GLU A 125 -10.97 17.29 29.49
C GLU A 125 -11.55 17.61 30.88
N ASN A 126 -12.83 17.33 31.07
CA ASN A 126 -13.52 17.40 32.37
C ASN A 126 -13.86 15.98 32.88
N LYS A 127 -14.72 15.88 33.88
CA LYS A 127 -15.15 14.61 34.49
C LYS A 127 -16.63 14.32 34.28
N LEU A 128 -17.21 14.79 33.18
CA LEU A 128 -18.64 14.63 32.89
C LEU A 128 -18.98 13.15 32.65
N THR A 129 -19.96 12.61 33.36
CA THR A 129 -20.32 11.18 33.33
C THR A 129 -21.59 10.86 32.54
N GLU A 130 -22.50 11.83 32.47
CA GLU A 130 -23.78 11.71 31.76
C GLU A 130 -24.29 13.05 31.21
N LEU A 131 -25.16 12.97 30.20
CA LEU A 131 -25.97 14.09 29.71
C LEU A 131 -27.47 13.82 29.97
N PRO A 132 -28.06 14.42 31.03
CA PRO A 132 -29.47 14.28 31.35
C PRO A 132 -30.40 14.92 30.30
N GLU A 133 -31.70 14.63 30.38
CA GLU A 133 -32.69 15.20 29.47
C GLU A 133 -32.77 16.74 29.60
N LYS A 134 -32.80 17.45 28.46
CA LYS A 134 -32.94 18.92 28.38
C LYS A 134 -31.89 19.73 29.17
N CYS A 135 -30.76 19.14 29.55
CA CYS A 135 -29.73 19.82 30.33
C CYS A 135 -29.12 21.04 29.62
N LEU A 136 -29.13 21.04 28.27
CA LEU A 136 -28.59 22.11 27.41
C LEU A 136 -29.68 22.97 26.75
N SER A 137 -30.95 22.79 27.11
CA SER A 137 -32.09 23.42 26.42
C SER A 137 -32.13 24.95 26.46
N GLY A 138 -31.36 25.59 27.35
CA GLY A 138 -31.22 27.05 27.42
C GLY A 138 -30.30 27.65 26.36
N LEU A 139 -29.53 26.85 25.63
CA LEU A 139 -28.50 27.30 24.68
C LEU A 139 -28.99 27.26 23.22
N SER A 140 -30.09 27.94 22.91
CA SER A 140 -30.73 27.84 21.59
C SER A 140 -29.91 28.39 20.43
N ASN A 141 -28.95 29.29 20.70
CA ASN A 141 -28.06 29.87 19.69
C ASN A 141 -26.75 29.12 19.51
N LEU A 142 -26.53 28.05 20.28
CA LEU A 142 -25.27 27.31 20.28
C LEU A 142 -25.00 26.70 18.90
N GLN A 143 -23.79 26.90 18.41
CA GLN A 143 -23.29 26.40 17.13
C GLN A 143 -22.17 25.38 17.32
N GLU A 144 -21.38 25.49 18.39
CA GLU A 144 -20.28 24.56 18.68
C GLU A 144 -20.33 24.07 20.12
N LEU A 145 -20.20 22.75 20.27
CA LEU A 145 -20.18 22.09 21.56
C LEU A 145 -19.07 21.04 21.60
N TYR A 146 -18.09 21.28 22.46
CA TYR A 146 -16.96 20.38 22.69
C TYR A 146 -17.13 19.70 24.06
N ILE A 147 -17.38 18.38 24.05
CA ILE A 147 -17.48 17.55 25.27
C ILE A 147 -16.63 16.27 25.10
N ASN A 148 -15.57 16.36 24.32
CA ASN A 148 -14.62 15.27 24.14
C ASN A 148 -13.71 15.10 25.37
N HIS A 149 -12.98 13.98 25.46
CA HIS A 149 -12.08 13.68 26.59
C HIS A 149 -12.78 13.79 27.97
N ASN A 150 -13.96 13.21 28.08
CA ASN A 150 -14.74 13.16 29.32
C ASN A 150 -15.01 11.69 29.70
N LEU A 151 -15.90 11.47 30.67
CA LEU A 151 -16.27 10.15 31.16
C LEU A 151 -17.71 9.77 30.76
N LEU A 152 -18.25 10.36 29.68
CA LEU A 152 -19.65 10.19 29.31
C LEU A 152 -19.93 8.73 28.96
N SER A 153 -20.75 8.09 29.78
CA SER A 153 -21.21 6.70 29.57
C SER A 153 -22.65 6.65 29.04
N THR A 154 -23.45 7.68 29.37
CA THR A 154 -24.88 7.74 29.04
C THR A 154 -25.27 9.13 28.53
N ILE A 155 -26.01 9.18 27.42
CA ILE A 155 -26.64 10.40 26.90
C ILE A 155 -28.14 10.13 26.77
N SER A 156 -28.95 10.95 27.43
CA SER A 156 -30.41 10.84 27.33
C SER A 156 -30.88 11.14 25.89
N PRO A 157 -31.90 10.44 25.35
CA PRO A 157 -32.48 10.74 24.03
C PRO A 157 -32.83 12.22 23.82
N GLY A 158 -33.25 12.92 24.88
CA GLY A 158 -33.62 14.33 24.84
C GLY A 158 -32.54 15.30 25.35
N ALA A 159 -31.28 14.87 25.47
CA ALA A 159 -30.20 15.70 26.02
C ALA A 159 -29.94 16.97 25.19
N PHE A 160 -30.04 16.87 23.86
CA PHE A 160 -29.75 17.95 22.91
C PHE A 160 -30.98 18.75 22.46
N ILE A 161 -32.15 18.55 23.10
CA ILE A 161 -33.36 19.33 22.80
C ILE A 161 -33.07 20.81 23.03
N GLY A 162 -33.41 21.64 22.04
CA GLY A 162 -33.18 23.08 22.04
C GLY A 162 -31.95 23.52 21.24
N LEU A 163 -31.03 22.62 20.90
CA LEU A 163 -29.78 22.93 20.18
C LEU A 163 -29.95 22.90 18.65
N HIS A 164 -31.01 23.52 18.14
CA HIS A 164 -31.37 23.44 16.71
C HIS A 164 -30.37 24.12 15.77
N ASN A 165 -29.54 25.03 16.29
CA ASN A 165 -28.51 25.76 15.52
C ASN A 165 -27.12 25.11 15.59
N LEU A 166 -26.98 23.96 16.25
CA LEU A 166 -25.70 23.31 16.46
C LEU A 166 -25.12 22.82 15.12
N LEU A 167 -23.90 23.23 14.82
CA LEU A 167 -23.15 22.90 13.61
C LEU A 167 -22.04 21.88 13.88
N ARG A 168 -21.38 21.97 15.05
CA ARG A 168 -20.28 21.07 15.44
C ARG A 168 -20.52 20.44 16.79
N LEU A 169 -20.38 19.12 16.85
CA LEU A 169 -20.51 18.33 18.08
C LEU A 169 -19.34 17.36 18.21
N HIS A 170 -18.55 17.54 19.27
CA HIS A 170 -17.42 16.68 19.59
C HIS A 170 -17.75 15.84 20.84
N LEU A 171 -17.86 14.53 20.65
CA LEU A 171 -18.14 13.51 21.66
C LEU A 171 -17.02 12.46 21.74
N ASN A 172 -15.90 12.66 21.03
CA ASN A 172 -14.82 11.68 20.99
C ASN A 172 -14.16 11.48 22.35
N SER A 173 -13.52 10.33 22.54
CA SER A 173 -12.73 10.04 23.74
C SER A 173 -13.59 10.09 25.02
N ASN A 174 -14.70 9.35 24.99
CA ASN A 174 -15.65 9.19 26.09
C ASN A 174 -15.84 7.68 26.40
N ARG A 175 -16.91 7.30 27.12
CA ARG A 175 -17.20 5.92 27.54
C ARG A 175 -18.50 5.36 26.92
N LEU A 176 -18.94 5.91 25.78
CA LEU A 176 -20.18 5.51 25.11
C LEU A 176 -20.05 4.11 24.50
N GLN A 177 -21.00 3.21 24.79
CA GLN A 177 -20.99 1.84 24.27
C GLN A 177 -21.85 1.65 23.01
N MET A 178 -22.73 2.59 22.71
CA MET A 178 -23.63 2.55 21.56
C MET A 178 -23.96 3.95 21.06
N ILE A 179 -24.39 4.05 19.81
CA ILE A 179 -24.92 5.29 19.24
C ILE A 179 -26.45 5.18 19.21
N ASN A 180 -27.14 6.12 19.84
CA ASN A 180 -28.60 6.19 19.78
C ASN A 180 -29.04 7.26 18.77
N SER A 181 -29.78 6.87 17.74
CA SER A 181 -30.22 7.79 16.69
C SER A 181 -31.11 8.92 17.22
N LYS A 182 -31.79 8.71 18.35
CA LYS A 182 -32.66 9.72 18.97
C LYS A 182 -31.92 10.97 19.44
N TRP A 183 -30.63 10.85 19.77
CA TRP A 183 -29.80 12.01 20.14
C TRP A 183 -29.78 13.07 19.04
N PHE A 184 -29.83 12.61 17.79
CA PHE A 184 -29.66 13.44 16.61
C PHE A 184 -30.96 14.03 16.08
N GLU A 185 -32.13 13.61 16.59
CA GLU A 185 -33.44 14.14 16.16
C GLU A 185 -33.58 15.64 16.42
N ALA A 186 -32.91 16.15 17.46
CA ALA A 186 -32.90 17.58 17.79
C ALA A 186 -31.83 18.39 17.02
N LEU A 187 -30.99 17.74 16.21
CA LEU A 187 -29.77 18.31 15.60
C LEU A 187 -29.78 18.30 14.06
N PRO A 188 -30.83 18.82 13.37
CA PRO A 188 -30.95 18.71 11.92
C PRO A 188 -29.92 19.55 11.14
N ASN A 189 -29.34 20.58 11.76
CA ASN A 189 -28.35 21.48 11.14
C ASN A 189 -26.90 21.07 11.41
N LEU A 190 -26.68 19.94 12.08
CA LEU A 190 -25.33 19.50 12.42
C LEU A 190 -24.54 19.18 11.15
N GLU A 191 -23.37 19.80 11.02
CA GLU A 191 -22.47 19.63 9.87
C GLU A 191 -21.29 18.71 10.20
N ILE A 192 -20.80 18.74 11.44
CA ILE A 192 -19.62 17.99 11.87
C ILE A 192 -19.93 17.22 13.15
N LEU A 193 -19.73 15.90 13.09
CA LEU A 193 -19.84 15.00 14.23
C LEU A 193 -18.55 14.21 14.42
N MET A 194 -17.94 14.34 15.59
CA MET A 194 -16.83 13.51 16.03
C MET A 194 -17.29 12.63 17.20
N ILE A 195 -17.33 11.32 17.01
CA ILE A 195 -17.80 10.35 18.03
C ILE A 195 -16.79 9.22 18.29
N GLY A 196 -15.61 9.32 17.69
CA GLY A 196 -14.53 8.33 17.81
C GLY A 196 -14.03 8.09 19.24
N GLU A 197 -13.11 7.15 19.42
CA GLU A 197 -12.44 6.83 20.69
C GLU A 197 -13.43 6.54 21.84
N ASN A 198 -14.57 5.96 21.49
CA ASN A 198 -15.55 5.44 22.41
C ASN A 198 -15.59 3.91 22.28
N PRO A 199 -15.88 3.15 23.35
CA PRO A 199 -16.00 1.68 23.30
C PRO A 199 -17.32 1.24 22.62
N ILE A 200 -17.63 1.78 21.43
CA ILE A 200 -18.86 1.50 20.69
C ILE A 200 -18.80 0.08 20.13
N ILE A 201 -19.75 -0.76 20.53
CA ILE A 201 -19.75 -2.19 20.17
C ILE A 201 -20.09 -2.40 18.69
N ARG A 202 -21.06 -1.63 18.17
CA ARG A 202 -21.55 -1.71 16.79
C ARG A 202 -22.34 -0.47 16.39
N ILE A 203 -22.38 -0.20 15.09
CA ILE A 203 -23.30 0.75 14.46
C ILE A 203 -24.51 -0.03 13.95
N LYS A 204 -25.71 0.57 14.02
CA LYS A 204 -26.95 -0.02 13.46
C LYS A 204 -27.30 0.63 12.13
N ASP A 205 -28.17 -0.03 11.35
CA ASP A 205 -28.74 0.59 10.16
C ASP A 205 -29.45 1.91 10.49
N MET A 206 -29.30 2.90 9.59
CA MET A 206 -29.91 4.23 9.70
C MET A 206 -29.57 5.00 10.98
N ASN A 207 -28.47 4.65 11.67
CA ASN A 207 -28.12 5.26 12.97
C ASN A 207 -27.98 6.79 12.91
N PHE A 208 -27.56 7.32 11.77
CA PHE A 208 -27.29 8.74 11.52
C PHE A 208 -28.35 9.42 10.64
N LYS A 209 -29.45 8.73 10.30
CA LYS A 209 -30.49 9.23 9.40
C LYS A 209 -31.03 10.63 9.73
N PRO A 210 -31.19 11.05 11.01
CA PRO A 210 -31.65 12.40 11.31
C PRO A 210 -30.70 13.54 10.89
N LEU A 211 -29.41 13.24 10.67
CA LEU A 211 -28.36 14.23 10.41
C LEU A 211 -28.29 14.62 8.92
N ILE A 212 -29.37 15.22 8.41
CA ILE A 212 -29.55 15.51 6.98
C ILE A 212 -28.54 16.50 6.39
N ASN A 213 -27.97 17.38 7.20
CA ASN A 213 -26.98 18.39 6.79
C ASN A 213 -25.54 18.01 7.13
N LEU A 214 -25.30 16.77 7.57
CA LEU A 214 -23.97 16.35 7.99
C LEU A 214 -23.02 16.34 6.79
N ARG A 215 -21.89 17.02 6.94
CA ARG A 215 -20.81 17.11 5.96
C ARG A 215 -19.60 16.27 6.34
N SER A 216 -19.32 16.15 7.64
CA SER A 216 -18.15 15.42 8.15
C SER A 216 -18.54 14.50 9.30
N LEU A 217 -18.17 13.22 9.17
CA LEU A 217 -18.40 12.20 10.17
C LEU A 217 -17.09 11.49 10.51
N VAL A 218 -16.64 11.63 11.77
CA VAL A 218 -15.41 10.99 12.25
C VAL A 218 -15.77 9.88 13.23
N ILE A 219 -15.52 8.64 12.80
CA ILE A 219 -15.73 7.41 13.56
C ILE A 219 -14.36 6.71 13.67
N ALA A 220 -13.47 7.32 14.45
CA ALA A 220 -12.10 6.86 14.62
C ALA A 220 -11.94 6.01 15.89
N GLY A 221 -11.11 4.97 15.90
CA GLY A 221 -10.66 4.36 17.16
C GLY A 221 -11.73 3.62 17.97
N ILE A 222 -12.76 3.05 17.33
CA ILE A 222 -13.86 2.35 18.04
C ILE A 222 -13.90 0.83 17.81
N ASN A 223 -12.82 0.25 17.28
CA ASN A 223 -12.66 -1.19 17.05
C ASN A 223 -13.73 -1.84 16.15
N LEU A 224 -14.33 -1.10 15.21
CA LEU A 224 -15.34 -1.67 14.31
C LEU A 224 -14.75 -2.71 13.36
N THR A 225 -15.37 -3.87 13.29
CA THR A 225 -15.02 -4.94 12.35
C THR A 225 -15.77 -4.85 11.03
N GLU A 226 -16.98 -4.29 11.05
CA GLU A 226 -17.84 -4.10 9.90
C GLU A 226 -18.72 -2.85 10.03
N ILE A 227 -19.20 -2.36 8.89
CA ILE A 227 -20.19 -1.29 8.79
C ILE A 227 -21.44 -1.88 8.12
N PRO A 228 -22.64 -1.78 8.73
CA PRO A 228 -23.87 -2.24 8.09
C PRO A 228 -24.16 -1.50 6.79
N ASP A 229 -24.75 -2.21 5.81
CA ASP A 229 -25.02 -1.72 4.46
C ASP A 229 -25.88 -0.44 4.42
N ASN A 230 -26.80 -0.26 5.39
CA ASN A 230 -27.67 0.92 5.45
C ASN A 230 -27.31 1.86 6.60
N ALA A 231 -26.12 1.73 7.20
CA ALA A 231 -25.68 2.59 8.29
C ALA A 231 -25.60 4.09 7.91
N LEU A 232 -25.22 4.39 6.66
CA LEU A 232 -25.03 5.75 6.14
C LEU A 232 -26.25 6.32 5.40
N VAL A 233 -27.41 5.64 5.47
CA VAL A 233 -28.66 6.15 4.85
C VAL A 233 -29.10 7.45 5.52
N GLY A 234 -29.45 8.45 4.71
CA GLY A 234 -29.86 9.79 5.14
C GLY A 234 -28.73 10.83 5.13
N LEU A 235 -27.48 10.40 4.91
CA LEU A 235 -26.30 11.27 4.86
C LEU A 235 -25.99 11.74 3.43
N GLU A 236 -26.97 12.34 2.75
CA GLU A 236 -26.86 12.74 1.34
C GLU A 236 -25.85 13.87 1.11
N ASN A 237 -25.65 14.74 2.11
CA ASN A 237 -24.72 15.87 2.05
C ASN A 237 -23.32 15.54 2.58
N LEU A 238 -23.04 14.27 2.91
CA LEU A 238 -21.77 13.87 3.52
C LEU A 238 -20.63 14.03 2.52
N GLU A 239 -19.64 14.83 2.88
CA GLU A 239 -18.47 15.13 2.07
C GLU A 239 -17.21 14.43 2.58
N SER A 240 -17.11 14.18 3.88
CA SER A 240 -15.95 13.57 4.53
C SER A 240 -16.36 12.50 5.51
N ILE A 241 -15.71 11.34 5.44
CA ILE A 241 -15.86 10.27 6.41
C ILE A 241 -14.50 9.67 6.77
N SER A 242 -14.26 9.50 8.07
CA SER A 242 -13.06 8.82 8.57
C SER A 242 -13.44 7.60 9.41
N PHE A 243 -12.86 6.46 9.01
CA PHE A 243 -12.85 5.20 9.75
C PHE A 243 -11.47 4.89 10.32
N TYR A 244 -10.66 5.94 10.59
CA TYR A 244 -9.32 5.81 11.13
C TYR A 244 -9.24 4.86 12.33
N ASP A 245 -8.25 3.98 12.37
CA ASP A 245 -7.97 3.12 13.53
C ASP A 245 -9.15 2.23 13.96
N ASN A 246 -9.71 1.49 13.01
CA ASN A 246 -10.72 0.45 13.28
C ASN A 246 -10.17 -0.95 12.93
N ARG A 247 -11.05 -1.95 12.92
CA ARG A 247 -10.73 -3.36 12.65
C ARG A 247 -11.37 -3.86 11.36
N LEU A 248 -11.60 -2.96 10.40
CA LEU A 248 -12.22 -3.30 9.12
C LEU A 248 -11.29 -4.22 8.31
N ILE A 249 -11.77 -5.42 7.98
CA ILE A 249 -11.03 -6.39 7.15
C ILE A 249 -11.27 -6.21 5.64
N LYS A 250 -12.28 -5.41 5.28
CA LYS A 250 -12.71 -5.10 3.91
C LYS A 250 -13.22 -3.67 3.82
N VAL A 251 -13.17 -3.08 2.64
CA VAL A 251 -13.81 -1.78 2.38
C VAL A 251 -15.34 -1.93 2.49
N PRO A 252 -16.05 -1.10 3.26
CA PRO A 252 -17.51 -1.16 3.40
C PRO A 252 -18.22 -0.52 2.19
N ASN A 253 -17.98 -1.08 1.01
CA ASN A 253 -18.38 -0.50 -0.27
C ASN A 253 -19.91 -0.26 -0.39
N VAL A 254 -20.74 -1.18 0.09
CA VAL A 254 -22.22 -1.05 0.03
C VAL A 254 -22.72 0.14 0.86
N ALA A 255 -22.15 0.34 2.05
CA ALA A 255 -22.48 1.47 2.90
C ALA A 255 -21.97 2.79 2.30
N LEU A 256 -20.73 2.80 1.80
CA LEU A 256 -20.11 3.98 1.17
C LEU A 256 -20.88 4.45 -0.08
N GLN A 257 -21.48 3.54 -0.85
CA GLN A 257 -22.35 3.88 -1.98
C GLN A 257 -23.60 4.68 -1.59
N LYS A 258 -24.01 4.68 -0.32
CA LYS A 258 -25.12 5.52 0.17
C LYS A 258 -24.71 6.99 0.32
N ALA A 259 -23.43 7.26 0.54
CA ALA A 259 -22.86 8.61 0.66
C ALA A 259 -22.40 9.12 -0.72
N VAL A 260 -23.35 9.48 -1.58
CA VAL A 260 -23.10 9.78 -3.01
C VAL A 260 -22.23 11.01 -3.26
N ASN A 261 -22.20 11.97 -2.33
CA ASN A 261 -21.44 13.22 -2.44
C ASN A 261 -20.08 13.18 -1.74
N LEU A 262 -19.62 11.99 -1.35
CA LEU A 262 -18.38 11.84 -0.58
C LEU A 262 -17.16 12.29 -1.39
N LYS A 263 -16.36 13.17 -0.80
CA LYS A 263 -15.14 13.77 -1.37
C LYS A 263 -13.88 13.26 -0.70
N PHE A 264 -13.93 12.96 0.60
CA PHE A 264 -12.78 12.52 1.38
C PHE A 264 -13.11 11.22 2.11
N LEU A 265 -12.31 10.18 1.86
CA LEU A 265 -12.42 8.89 2.52
C LEU A 265 -11.10 8.52 3.18
N ASP A 266 -11.15 8.38 4.50
CA ASP A 266 -10.03 7.93 5.31
C ASP A 266 -10.29 6.52 5.87
N LEU A 267 -9.54 5.55 5.37
CA LEU A 267 -9.53 4.15 5.82
C LEU A 267 -8.24 3.80 6.57
N ASN A 268 -7.41 4.80 6.91
CA ASN A 268 -6.09 4.58 7.47
C ASN A 268 -6.15 3.70 8.74
N LYS A 269 -5.08 2.94 8.99
CA LYS A 269 -4.93 2.12 10.19
C LYS A 269 -6.04 1.06 10.38
N ASN A 270 -6.48 0.44 9.28
CA ASN A 270 -7.38 -0.72 9.29
C ASN A 270 -6.67 -1.99 8.76
N PRO A 271 -7.04 -3.19 9.24
CA PRO A 271 -6.47 -4.47 8.77
C PRO A 271 -7.09 -4.95 7.44
N ILE A 272 -7.31 -4.05 6.49
CA ILE A 272 -7.80 -4.41 5.14
C ILE A 272 -6.65 -5.08 4.40
N ASN A 273 -6.86 -6.30 3.93
CA ASN A 273 -5.77 -7.07 3.33
C ASN A 273 -5.56 -6.80 1.83
N ARG A 274 -6.61 -6.36 1.13
CA ARG A 274 -6.62 -6.13 -0.32
C ARG A 274 -7.62 -5.05 -0.67
N ILE A 275 -7.24 -4.21 -1.62
CA ILE A 275 -8.17 -3.31 -2.30
C ILE A 275 -8.56 -3.97 -3.62
N ARG A 276 -9.85 -4.26 -3.77
CA ARG A 276 -10.42 -5.06 -4.86
C ARG A 276 -11.20 -4.18 -5.83
N ARG A 277 -11.43 -4.72 -7.02
CA ARG A 277 -12.35 -4.14 -7.99
C ARG A 277 -13.74 -3.98 -7.37
N GLY A 278 -14.27 -2.76 -7.43
CA GLY A 278 -15.61 -2.43 -6.95
C GLY A 278 -15.68 -1.90 -5.53
N ASP A 279 -14.57 -1.90 -4.78
CA ASP A 279 -14.50 -1.34 -3.42
C ASP A 279 -14.88 0.16 -3.38
N PHE A 280 -14.52 0.90 -4.43
CA PHE A 280 -14.81 2.32 -4.59
C PHE A 280 -15.78 2.63 -5.74
N SER A 281 -16.61 1.64 -6.12
CA SER A 281 -17.56 1.81 -7.22
C SER A 281 -18.55 2.94 -6.97
N ASN A 282 -18.83 3.74 -8.00
CA ASN A 282 -19.78 4.86 -8.00
C ASN A 282 -19.43 6.05 -7.09
N MET A 283 -18.20 6.12 -6.58
CA MET A 283 -17.74 7.26 -5.77
C MET A 283 -17.25 8.43 -6.65
N LEU A 284 -18.11 8.92 -7.55
CA LEU A 284 -17.73 9.83 -8.65
C LEU A 284 -17.13 11.18 -8.18
N HIS A 285 -17.49 11.62 -6.98
CA HIS A 285 -17.05 12.88 -6.39
C HIS A 285 -15.85 12.75 -5.44
N LEU A 286 -15.32 11.53 -5.26
CA LEU A 286 -14.19 11.28 -4.37
C LEU A 286 -12.96 12.00 -4.90
N LYS A 287 -12.33 12.82 -4.04
CA LYS A 287 -11.15 13.64 -4.33
C LYS A 287 -9.90 13.09 -3.68
N GLU A 288 -10.03 12.52 -2.50
CA GLU A 288 -8.89 12.03 -1.73
C GLU A 288 -9.22 10.69 -1.05
N LEU A 289 -8.28 9.74 -1.20
CA LEU A 289 -8.38 8.40 -0.64
C LEU A 289 -7.14 8.12 0.23
N GLY A 290 -7.37 7.96 1.53
CA GLY A 290 -6.36 7.54 2.51
C GLY A 290 -6.44 6.04 2.79
N ILE A 291 -5.38 5.32 2.45
CA ILE A 291 -5.16 3.90 2.77
C ILE A 291 -3.76 3.67 3.38
N ASN A 292 -3.40 4.52 4.33
CA ASN A 292 -2.11 4.52 5.02
C ASN A 292 -2.13 3.62 6.27
N ASN A 293 -0.93 3.21 6.72
CA ASN A 293 -0.74 2.51 8.00
C ASN A 293 -1.58 1.21 8.14
N MET A 294 -1.89 0.54 7.04
CA MET A 294 -2.62 -0.73 6.99
C MET A 294 -1.66 -1.90 7.16
N PRO A 295 -1.63 -2.57 8.34
CA PRO A 295 -0.64 -3.60 8.62
C PRO A 295 -0.82 -4.87 7.77
N GLU A 296 -2.05 -5.14 7.33
CA GLU A 296 -2.39 -6.36 6.58
C GLU A 296 -2.51 -6.14 5.07
N LEU A 297 -2.40 -4.90 4.58
CA LEU A 297 -2.60 -4.60 3.15
C LEU A 297 -1.45 -5.19 2.33
N ILE A 298 -1.75 -6.19 1.51
CA ILE A 298 -0.77 -6.92 0.70
C ILE A 298 -0.73 -6.40 -0.74
N SER A 299 -1.90 -6.09 -1.31
CA SER A 299 -1.99 -5.73 -2.73
C SER A 299 -3.18 -4.84 -3.10
N ILE A 300 -3.00 -4.13 -4.22
CA ILE A 300 -4.05 -3.37 -4.91
C ILE A 300 -4.30 -4.05 -6.26
N ASP A 301 -5.50 -4.59 -6.44
CA ASP A 301 -5.86 -5.41 -7.60
C ASP A 301 -6.11 -4.59 -8.88
N SER A 302 -6.23 -5.29 -10.00
CA SER A 302 -6.64 -4.71 -11.28
C SER A 302 -7.99 -3.99 -11.18
N LEU A 303 -8.05 -2.76 -11.69
CA LEU A 303 -9.24 -1.90 -11.69
C LEU A 303 -9.83 -1.69 -10.28
N ALA A 304 -9.00 -1.75 -9.23
CA ALA A 304 -9.40 -1.49 -7.85
C ALA A 304 -9.88 -0.05 -7.67
N VAL A 305 -9.15 0.90 -8.25
CA VAL A 305 -9.45 2.33 -8.26
C VAL A 305 -9.70 2.75 -9.71
N ASP A 306 -10.93 2.50 -10.18
CA ASP A 306 -11.35 2.76 -11.56
C ASP A 306 -12.52 3.76 -11.62
N ASN A 307 -12.49 4.62 -12.63
CA ASN A 307 -13.59 5.53 -12.98
C ASN A 307 -13.97 6.52 -11.87
N LEU A 308 -12.96 7.15 -11.27
CA LEU A 308 -13.12 8.22 -10.26
C LEU A 308 -12.65 9.56 -10.87
N PRO A 309 -13.54 10.31 -11.54
CA PRO A 309 -13.17 11.46 -12.36
C PRO A 309 -12.69 12.67 -11.55
N ASP A 310 -13.08 12.77 -10.27
CA ASP A 310 -12.70 13.86 -9.38
C ASP A 310 -11.50 13.53 -8.46
N LEU A 311 -10.99 12.30 -8.51
CA LEU A 311 -9.92 11.85 -7.62
C LEU A 311 -8.61 12.56 -7.95
N ARG A 312 -8.02 13.20 -6.94
CA ARG A 312 -6.80 14.01 -7.05
C ARG A 312 -5.62 13.42 -6.32
N LYS A 313 -5.87 12.75 -5.19
CA LYS A 313 -4.81 12.25 -4.32
C LYS A 313 -5.13 10.85 -3.78
N ILE A 314 -4.15 9.96 -3.90
CA ILE A 314 -4.17 8.62 -3.32
C ILE A 314 -2.96 8.52 -2.39
N GLU A 315 -3.23 8.22 -1.12
CA GLU A 315 -2.19 7.99 -0.13
C GLU A 315 -2.22 6.54 0.34
N ALA A 316 -1.20 5.78 -0.04
CA ALA A 316 -0.99 4.40 0.39
C ALA A 316 0.41 4.25 0.99
N THR A 317 0.66 4.97 2.08
CA THR A 317 1.96 5.06 2.74
C THR A 317 2.03 4.22 4.01
N ASN A 318 3.24 3.79 4.36
CA ASN A 318 3.51 3.04 5.58
C ASN A 318 2.66 1.75 5.73
N ASN A 319 2.48 1.02 4.63
CA ASN A 319 1.82 -0.28 4.60
C ASN A 319 2.89 -1.38 4.48
N PRO A 320 3.35 -1.96 5.60
CA PRO A 320 4.56 -2.80 5.63
C PRO A 320 4.44 -4.10 4.82
N ARG A 321 3.24 -4.51 4.43
CA ARG A 321 2.99 -5.72 3.65
C ARG A 321 2.60 -5.44 2.20
N LEU A 322 2.41 -4.18 1.81
CA LEU A 322 1.96 -3.81 0.48
C LEU A 322 3.11 -4.04 -0.51
N SER A 323 3.06 -5.18 -1.19
CA SER A 323 4.17 -5.70 -2.00
C SER A 323 3.81 -5.87 -3.47
N TYR A 324 2.55 -5.63 -3.84
CA TYR A 324 2.13 -5.71 -5.23
C TYR A 324 1.02 -4.69 -5.57
N ILE A 325 1.23 -3.97 -6.67
CA ILE A 325 0.22 -3.13 -7.32
C ILE A 325 0.08 -3.61 -8.75
N HIS A 326 -1.14 -3.95 -9.15
CA HIS A 326 -1.41 -4.37 -10.52
C HIS A 326 -1.17 -3.22 -11.51
N PRO A 327 -0.64 -3.44 -12.73
CA PRO A 327 -0.40 -2.37 -13.71
C PRO A 327 -1.64 -1.49 -14.02
N ASN A 328 -2.82 -2.12 -14.03
CA ASN A 328 -4.11 -1.45 -14.25
C ASN A 328 -4.87 -1.16 -12.94
N ALA A 329 -4.20 -1.10 -11.79
CA ALA A 329 -4.85 -0.83 -10.50
C ALA A 329 -5.54 0.54 -10.46
N PHE A 330 -4.88 1.53 -11.05
CA PHE A 330 -5.34 2.91 -11.18
C PHE A 330 -5.74 3.13 -12.64
N PHE A 331 -7.04 3.24 -12.92
CA PHE A 331 -7.52 3.35 -14.30
C PHE A 331 -8.60 4.42 -14.43
N ARG A 332 -8.60 5.17 -15.55
CA ARG A 332 -9.53 6.28 -15.80
C ARG A 332 -9.61 7.27 -14.62
N LEU A 333 -8.45 7.77 -14.20
CA LEU A 333 -8.30 8.79 -13.15
C LEU A 333 -7.78 10.10 -13.76
N PRO A 334 -8.62 10.84 -14.51
CA PRO A 334 -8.17 11.97 -15.32
C PRO A 334 -7.65 13.15 -14.48
N LYS A 335 -8.05 13.29 -13.21
CA LYS A 335 -7.64 14.42 -12.35
C LYS A 335 -6.62 14.02 -11.28
N LEU A 336 -6.06 12.82 -11.32
CA LEU A 336 -5.12 12.39 -10.28
C LEU A 336 -3.81 13.18 -10.43
N GLU A 337 -3.43 13.88 -9.36
CA GLU A 337 -2.25 14.74 -9.31
C GLU A 337 -1.15 14.18 -8.41
N SER A 338 -1.52 13.45 -7.35
CA SER A 338 -0.61 12.99 -6.31
C SER A 338 -0.82 11.51 -5.98
N LEU A 339 0.25 10.71 -6.10
CA LEU A 339 0.24 9.28 -5.78
C LEU A 339 1.36 8.95 -4.78
N MET A 340 1.00 8.65 -3.54
CA MET A 340 1.95 8.39 -2.46
C MET A 340 2.01 6.89 -2.15
N LEU A 341 3.16 6.27 -2.39
CA LEU A 341 3.43 4.83 -2.24
C LEU A 341 4.72 4.56 -1.44
N ASN A 342 5.21 5.51 -0.64
CA ASN A 342 6.42 5.33 0.16
C ASN A 342 6.20 4.46 1.40
N SER A 343 7.31 3.92 1.90
CA SER A 343 7.35 3.14 3.14
C SER A 343 6.46 1.87 3.06
N ASN A 344 6.51 1.18 1.92
CA ASN A 344 5.80 -0.09 1.71
C ASN A 344 6.81 -1.24 1.45
N ALA A 345 6.32 -2.37 0.96
CA ALA A 345 7.11 -3.53 0.58
C ALA A 345 7.17 -3.76 -0.95
N LEU A 346 7.02 -2.69 -1.74
CA LEU A 346 7.00 -2.79 -3.20
C LEU A 346 8.39 -3.11 -3.74
N SER A 347 8.51 -4.15 -4.57
CA SER A 347 9.74 -4.46 -5.29
C SER A 347 9.93 -3.62 -6.55
N ALA A 348 8.83 -3.22 -7.20
CA ALA A 348 8.86 -2.38 -8.38
C ALA A 348 7.49 -1.74 -8.62
N LEU A 349 7.45 -0.77 -9.53
CA LEU A 349 6.23 -0.16 -10.05
C LEU A 349 6.30 -0.15 -11.57
N TYR A 350 5.29 -0.71 -12.25
CA TYR A 350 5.27 -0.76 -13.71
C TYR A 350 5.08 0.63 -14.32
N GLN A 351 5.78 0.89 -15.42
CA GLN A 351 5.66 2.11 -16.22
C GLN A 351 4.21 2.42 -16.62
N GLY A 352 3.48 1.41 -17.12
CA GLY A 352 2.09 1.55 -17.54
C GLY A 352 1.14 2.02 -16.43
N THR A 353 1.46 1.71 -15.16
CA THR A 353 0.70 2.19 -14.00
C THR A 353 0.71 3.71 -13.93
N VAL A 354 1.88 4.31 -14.21
CA VAL A 354 2.11 5.75 -14.14
C VAL A 354 1.67 6.45 -15.43
N GLU A 355 1.96 5.86 -16.58
CA GLU A 355 1.55 6.42 -17.89
C GLU A 355 0.04 6.46 -18.09
N SER A 356 -0.70 5.60 -17.40
CA SER A 356 -2.17 5.62 -17.41
C SER A 356 -2.77 6.87 -16.74
N LEU A 357 -1.96 7.67 -16.05
CA LEU A 357 -2.37 8.83 -15.25
C LEU A 357 -1.95 10.14 -15.93
N PRO A 358 -2.84 10.78 -16.73
CA PRO A 358 -2.44 11.86 -17.63
C PRO A 358 -2.04 13.17 -16.95
N ASN A 359 -2.54 13.43 -15.73
CA ASN A 359 -2.32 14.68 -14.99
C ASN A 359 -1.48 14.48 -13.71
N LEU A 360 -0.79 13.35 -13.58
CA LEU A 360 0.02 13.07 -12.42
C LEU A 360 1.18 14.07 -12.32
N LYS A 361 1.27 14.78 -11.19
CA LYS A 361 2.28 15.80 -10.93
C LYS A 361 3.39 15.28 -10.04
N GLU A 362 3.05 14.46 -9.05
CA GLU A 362 4.00 13.97 -8.06
C GLU A 362 3.76 12.51 -7.68
N ILE A 363 4.86 11.82 -7.38
CA ILE A 363 4.86 10.44 -6.93
C ILE A 363 5.87 10.24 -5.80
N SER A 364 5.50 9.43 -4.81
CA SER A 364 6.41 8.98 -3.76
C SER A 364 6.56 7.47 -3.79
N ILE A 365 7.78 6.95 -3.92
CA ILE A 365 8.09 5.51 -3.95
C ILE A 365 9.32 5.15 -3.09
N HIS A 366 9.88 6.11 -2.38
CA HIS A 366 11.06 5.89 -1.52
C HIS A 366 10.73 4.93 -0.37
N SER A 367 11.77 4.46 0.32
CA SER A 367 11.62 3.54 1.45
C SER A 367 10.85 2.26 1.09
N ASN A 368 11.06 1.74 -0.12
CA ASN A 368 10.57 0.46 -0.59
C ASN A 368 11.77 -0.44 -0.96
N PRO A 369 11.64 -1.78 -0.85
CA PRO A 369 12.70 -2.71 -1.22
C PRO A 369 12.80 -2.89 -2.76
N ILE A 370 13.19 -1.82 -3.46
CA ILE A 370 13.20 -1.79 -4.93
C ILE A 370 14.20 -2.79 -5.51
N ARG A 371 13.74 -3.60 -6.47
CA ARG A 371 14.56 -4.43 -7.34
C ARG A 371 14.84 -3.66 -8.64
N CYS A 372 16.11 -3.34 -8.86
CA CYS A 372 16.63 -2.52 -9.95
C CYS A 372 16.87 -3.34 -11.21
N ASP A 373 15.79 -3.76 -11.83
CA ASP A 373 15.78 -4.54 -13.07
C ASP A 373 14.81 -3.97 -14.10
N CYS A 374 14.26 -4.86 -14.94
CA CYS A 374 13.44 -4.51 -16.08
C CYS A 374 12.18 -3.69 -15.75
N VAL A 375 11.56 -3.91 -14.58
CA VAL A 375 10.26 -3.27 -14.28
C VAL A 375 10.42 -1.83 -13.84
N ILE A 376 11.49 -1.50 -13.09
CA ILE A 376 11.74 -0.14 -12.59
C ILE A 376 12.61 0.70 -13.54
N ARG A 377 13.15 0.09 -14.60
CA ARG A 377 14.06 0.71 -15.58
C ARG A 377 13.55 2.03 -16.16
N TRP A 378 12.24 2.20 -16.32
CA TRP A 378 11.62 3.39 -16.88
C TRP A 378 11.91 4.68 -16.10
N ILE A 379 12.19 4.59 -14.79
CA ILE A 379 12.49 5.77 -13.94
C ILE A 379 13.66 6.60 -14.51
N ASN A 380 14.57 5.95 -15.24
CA ASN A 380 15.76 6.57 -15.82
C ASN A 380 15.71 6.68 -17.36
N MET A 381 14.69 6.15 -18.02
CA MET A 381 14.63 6.08 -19.50
C MET A 381 14.14 7.38 -20.17
N ASN A 382 13.54 8.32 -19.44
CA ASN A 382 13.10 9.63 -19.93
C ASN A 382 12.92 10.63 -18.78
N LYS A 383 13.09 11.94 -19.03
CA LYS A 383 12.68 12.99 -18.09
C LYS A 383 11.15 13.01 -17.99
N THR A 384 10.58 12.18 -17.12
CA THR A 384 9.17 12.32 -16.74
C THR A 384 8.96 13.72 -16.16
N ASN A 385 7.90 14.43 -16.55
CA ASN A 385 7.52 15.70 -15.91
C ASN A 385 7.01 15.52 -14.46
N ILE A 386 6.94 14.27 -13.99
CA ILE A 386 6.50 13.88 -12.66
C ILE A 386 7.61 14.17 -11.65
N ARG A 387 7.26 14.88 -10.58
CA ARG A 387 8.12 15.13 -9.44
C ARG A 387 8.19 13.88 -8.54
N PHE A 388 9.38 13.33 -8.37
CA PHE A 388 9.62 12.31 -7.34
C PHE A 388 9.82 12.98 -5.98
N MET A 389 9.07 12.53 -4.98
CA MET A 389 9.27 12.95 -3.60
C MET A 389 10.41 12.13 -2.98
N GLU A 390 11.31 12.83 -2.26
CA GLU A 390 12.51 12.25 -1.63
C GLU A 390 13.30 11.26 -2.51
N PRO A 391 13.73 11.68 -3.73
CA PRO A 391 14.40 10.79 -4.67
C PRO A 391 15.76 10.26 -4.15
N GLU A 392 16.40 10.98 -3.22
CA GLU A 392 17.64 10.57 -2.59
C GLU A 392 17.47 9.36 -1.66
N SER A 393 16.24 9.10 -1.18
CA SER A 393 15.87 8.00 -0.29
C SER A 393 15.43 6.73 -1.05
N LEU A 394 15.63 6.67 -2.36
CA LEU A 394 15.21 5.58 -3.24
C LEU A 394 16.41 4.69 -3.61
N PHE A 395 16.54 3.53 -2.95
CA PHE A 395 17.69 2.63 -3.08
C PHE A 395 17.29 1.25 -3.64
N CYS A 396 18.20 0.65 -4.40
CA CYS A 396 18.09 -0.73 -4.85
C CYS A 396 18.43 -1.69 -3.70
N VAL A 397 17.62 -2.74 -3.50
CA VAL A 397 17.91 -3.87 -2.62
C VAL A 397 18.42 -5.07 -3.41
N ASP A 398 17.94 -5.22 -4.65
CA ASP A 398 18.34 -6.26 -5.60
C ASP A 398 18.52 -5.64 -6.99
N PRO A 399 19.23 -6.29 -7.92
CA PRO A 399 20.11 -7.46 -7.70
C PRO A 399 21.41 -7.05 -6.96
N PRO A 400 22.25 -8.00 -6.51
CA PRO A 400 23.44 -7.73 -5.68
C PRO A 400 24.41 -6.71 -6.26
N GLU A 401 24.47 -6.58 -7.59
CA GLU A 401 25.34 -5.63 -8.29
C GLU A 401 24.96 -4.16 -8.00
N PHE A 402 23.68 -3.89 -7.74
CA PHE A 402 23.16 -2.54 -7.47
C PHE A 402 22.76 -2.32 -6.01
N GLN A 403 22.92 -3.32 -5.14
CA GLN A 403 22.47 -3.24 -3.76
C GLN A 403 23.06 -2.00 -3.04
N GLY A 404 22.17 -1.19 -2.45
CA GLY A 404 22.52 0.05 -1.74
C GLY A 404 22.76 1.26 -2.66
N GLN A 405 22.76 1.11 -3.98
CA GLN A 405 22.86 2.23 -4.91
C GLN A 405 21.53 2.97 -5.02
N ASN A 406 21.59 4.28 -5.23
CA ASN A 406 20.38 5.05 -5.50
C ASN A 406 19.84 4.69 -6.89
N VAL A 407 18.53 4.40 -6.97
CA VAL A 407 17.87 3.93 -8.22
C VAL A 407 18.09 4.90 -9.37
N ARG A 408 18.13 6.22 -9.10
CA ARG A 408 18.30 7.25 -10.13
C ARG A 408 19.74 7.40 -10.62
N GLN A 409 20.71 6.84 -9.90
CA GLN A 409 22.13 6.85 -10.29
C GLN A 409 22.48 5.67 -11.20
N VAL A 410 21.72 4.58 -11.15
CA VAL A 410 21.93 3.41 -12.01
C VAL A 410 21.47 3.72 -13.43
N HIS A 411 22.39 3.68 -14.40
CA HIS A 411 22.04 4.01 -15.78
C HIS A 411 21.05 2.97 -16.34
N PHE A 412 19.98 3.40 -17.03
CA PHE A 412 18.91 2.48 -17.47
C PHE A 412 19.40 1.33 -18.36
N ARG A 413 20.51 1.52 -19.09
CA ARG A 413 21.15 0.48 -19.93
C ARG A 413 21.83 -0.62 -19.12
N GLU A 414 22.18 -0.35 -17.87
CA GLU A 414 22.77 -1.34 -16.96
C GLU A 414 21.70 -2.26 -16.37
N MET A 415 20.46 -1.77 -16.25
CA MET A 415 19.32 -2.59 -15.89
C MET A 415 18.90 -3.48 -17.07
N MET A 416 18.43 -4.70 -16.80
CA MET A 416 17.98 -5.63 -17.85
C MET A 416 16.70 -5.14 -18.55
N GLU A 417 16.49 -5.49 -19.82
CA GLU A 417 15.23 -5.19 -20.55
C GLU A 417 14.12 -6.20 -20.28
N ILE A 418 14.51 -7.44 -20.01
CA ILE A 418 13.64 -8.55 -19.62
C ILE A 418 14.20 -9.13 -18.32
N CYS A 419 13.35 -9.59 -17.42
CA CYS A 419 13.81 -10.11 -16.14
C CYS A 419 12.98 -11.29 -15.63
N LEU A 420 13.59 -12.04 -14.70
CA LEU A 420 12.97 -13.19 -14.07
C LEU A 420 11.76 -12.76 -13.23
N PRO A 421 10.68 -13.56 -13.22
CA PRO A 421 9.55 -13.32 -12.35
C PRO A 421 9.98 -13.23 -10.88
N LEU A 422 9.30 -12.39 -10.12
CA LEU A 422 9.46 -12.29 -8.67
C LEU A 422 8.08 -12.32 -8.03
N ILE A 423 7.75 -13.41 -7.33
CA ILE A 423 6.52 -13.51 -6.55
C ILE A 423 6.62 -12.55 -5.37
N ALA A 424 5.58 -11.73 -5.17
CA ALA A 424 5.57 -10.69 -4.15
C ALA A 424 5.91 -11.27 -2.75
N PRO A 425 6.89 -10.72 -2.03
CA PRO A 425 7.39 -11.28 -0.78
C PRO A 425 6.33 -11.46 0.32
N GLU A 426 5.25 -10.70 0.30
CA GLU A 426 4.19 -10.75 1.31
C GLU A 426 2.90 -11.44 0.83
N SER A 427 2.94 -12.07 -0.36
CA SER A 427 1.83 -12.82 -0.98
C SER A 427 1.04 -13.74 -0.02
N PHE A 428 1.75 -14.61 0.70
CA PHE A 428 1.20 -15.54 1.70
C PHE A 428 2.32 -16.07 2.60
N PRO A 429 2.01 -16.49 3.85
CA PRO A 429 2.99 -17.06 4.77
C PRO A 429 3.48 -18.45 4.31
N SER A 430 4.62 -18.88 4.85
CA SER A 430 5.20 -20.21 4.54
C SER A 430 4.44 -21.37 5.17
N ASN A 431 3.72 -21.13 6.26
CA ASN A 431 2.91 -22.11 6.97
C ASN A 431 1.57 -21.48 7.36
N LEU A 432 0.51 -22.25 7.24
CA LEU A 432 -0.85 -21.84 7.59
C LEU A 432 -1.55 -23.02 8.25
N ASP A 433 -2.11 -22.79 9.44
CA ASP A 433 -2.91 -23.77 10.18
C ASP A 433 -4.37 -23.37 10.07
N LEU A 434 -5.21 -24.29 9.61
CA LEU A 434 -6.59 -24.04 9.23
C LEU A 434 -7.51 -25.05 9.91
N GLU A 435 -8.68 -24.59 10.34
CA GLU A 435 -9.70 -25.49 10.90
C GLU A 435 -10.40 -26.27 9.78
N ALA A 436 -10.75 -27.53 10.05
CA ALA A 436 -11.56 -28.32 9.11
C ALA A 436 -12.89 -27.61 8.78
N GLY A 437 -13.23 -27.58 7.49
CA GLY A 437 -14.40 -26.89 6.95
C GLY A 437 -14.17 -25.43 6.58
N SER A 438 -13.03 -24.84 6.95
CA SER A 438 -12.71 -23.44 6.64
C SER A 438 -12.46 -23.19 5.15
N TYR A 439 -12.39 -21.91 4.79
CA TYR A 439 -12.05 -21.40 3.47
C TYR A 439 -10.76 -20.58 3.56
N VAL A 440 -9.89 -20.71 2.56
CA VAL A 440 -8.66 -19.91 2.44
C VAL A 440 -8.50 -19.38 1.03
N SER A 441 -7.96 -18.17 0.92
CA SER A 441 -7.56 -17.55 -0.33
C SER A 441 -6.06 -17.22 -0.28
N LEU A 442 -5.29 -17.81 -1.18
CA LEU A 442 -3.84 -17.69 -1.27
C LEU A 442 -3.48 -16.81 -2.47
N HIS A 443 -3.10 -15.57 -2.20
CA HIS A 443 -2.82 -14.58 -3.23
C HIS A 443 -1.41 -14.73 -3.77
N CYS A 444 -1.27 -15.15 -5.03
CA CYS A 444 0.03 -15.14 -5.69
C CYS A 444 0.06 -14.10 -6.80
N ARG A 445 1.02 -13.18 -6.72
CA ARG A 445 1.28 -12.15 -7.74
C ARG A 445 2.77 -12.07 -7.98
N ALA A 446 3.17 -11.80 -9.21
CA ALA A 446 4.58 -11.67 -9.55
C ALA A 446 4.85 -10.45 -10.44
N THR A 447 6.03 -9.86 -10.26
CA THR A 447 6.57 -8.78 -11.11
C THR A 447 7.58 -9.36 -12.09
N ALA A 448 7.44 -9.08 -13.39
CA ALA A 448 8.39 -9.50 -14.44
C ALA A 448 8.13 -8.75 -15.75
N GLU A 449 9.14 -8.72 -16.64
CA GLU A 449 8.99 -8.38 -18.06
C GLU A 449 9.63 -9.49 -18.91
N PRO A 450 8.90 -10.13 -19.84
CA PRO A 450 7.45 -10.05 -20.04
C PRO A 450 6.64 -10.60 -18.87
N GLN A 451 5.37 -10.18 -18.79
CA GLN A 451 4.45 -10.54 -17.71
C GLN A 451 4.36 -12.07 -17.55
N PRO A 452 4.45 -12.60 -16.31
CA PRO A 452 4.53 -14.04 -16.10
C PRO A 452 3.17 -14.72 -16.11
N GLU A 453 3.15 -15.97 -16.57
CA GLU A 453 2.04 -16.89 -16.34
C GLU A 453 2.12 -17.48 -14.93
N ILE A 454 1.01 -17.43 -14.19
CA ILE A 454 0.94 -17.91 -12.81
C ILE A 454 0.07 -19.16 -12.74
N TYR A 455 0.54 -20.20 -12.08
CA TYR A 455 -0.23 -21.42 -11.83
C TYR A 455 0.15 -22.05 -10.48
N TRP A 456 -0.68 -22.99 -10.03
CA TRP A 456 -0.49 -23.66 -8.74
C TRP A 456 -0.24 -25.15 -8.89
N ILE A 457 0.57 -25.69 -7.99
CA ILE A 457 0.78 -27.13 -7.81
C ILE A 457 0.22 -27.52 -6.44
N THR A 458 -0.71 -28.47 -6.45
CA THR A 458 -1.28 -29.04 -5.23
C THR A 458 -0.32 -30.05 -4.57
N PRO A 459 -0.54 -30.44 -3.31
CA PRO A 459 0.25 -31.48 -2.64
C PRO A 459 0.25 -32.84 -3.36
N SER A 460 -0.76 -33.10 -4.19
CA SER A 460 -0.85 -34.31 -5.02
C SER A 460 0.02 -34.27 -6.29
N GLY A 461 0.62 -33.11 -6.59
CA GLY A 461 1.34 -32.86 -7.83
C GLY A 461 0.45 -32.46 -9.01
N LYS A 462 -0.87 -32.25 -8.80
CA LYS A 462 -1.78 -31.73 -9.83
C LYS A 462 -1.49 -30.25 -10.10
N LYS A 463 -1.35 -29.91 -11.39
CA LYS A 463 -1.24 -28.55 -11.91
C LYS A 463 -2.62 -27.92 -12.09
N LEU A 464 -2.80 -26.73 -11.51
CA LEU A 464 -4.01 -25.91 -11.59
C LEU A 464 -3.67 -24.64 -12.37
N LEU A 465 -4.22 -24.53 -13.58
CA LEU A 465 -4.04 -23.38 -14.46
C LEU A 465 -4.97 -22.22 -14.05
N PRO A 466 -4.71 -20.97 -14.49
CA PRO A 466 -5.66 -19.88 -14.35
C PRO A 466 -7.07 -20.26 -14.83
N ASN A 467 -8.10 -19.75 -14.15
CA ASN A 467 -9.52 -20.03 -14.39
C ASN A 467 -9.92 -21.51 -14.21
N THR A 468 -9.09 -22.34 -13.57
CA THR A 468 -9.47 -23.70 -13.23
C THR A 468 -10.47 -23.67 -12.08
N LEU A 469 -11.71 -24.10 -12.35
CA LEU A 469 -12.76 -24.29 -11.34
C LEU A 469 -13.01 -25.78 -11.11
N THR A 470 -12.99 -26.18 -9.84
CA THR A 470 -13.34 -27.52 -9.37
C THR A 470 -14.19 -27.40 -8.12
N ASN A 471 -14.75 -28.51 -7.62
CA ASN A 471 -15.52 -28.50 -6.37
C ASN A 471 -14.74 -28.02 -5.13
N LYS A 472 -13.40 -28.04 -5.17
CA LYS A 472 -12.53 -27.68 -4.05
C LYS A 472 -11.71 -26.43 -4.30
N PHE A 473 -11.14 -26.32 -5.50
CA PHE A 473 -10.21 -25.27 -5.89
C PHE A 473 -10.81 -24.35 -6.93
N TYR A 474 -10.58 -23.05 -6.78
CA TYR A 474 -10.75 -22.06 -7.82
C TYR A 474 -9.47 -21.25 -7.97
N VAL A 475 -8.85 -21.30 -9.15
CA VAL A 475 -7.70 -20.45 -9.48
C VAL A 475 -8.21 -19.28 -10.30
N HIS A 476 -8.11 -18.08 -9.75
CA HIS A 476 -8.49 -16.87 -10.47
C HIS A 476 -7.53 -16.58 -11.63
N SER A 477 -7.99 -15.83 -12.63
CA SER A 477 -7.21 -15.45 -13.82
C SER A 477 -5.85 -14.84 -13.50
N GLU A 478 -5.80 -14.11 -12.39
CA GLU A 478 -4.66 -13.36 -11.91
C GLU A 478 -3.78 -14.15 -10.92
N GLY A 479 -4.06 -15.44 -10.70
CA GLY A 479 -3.19 -16.35 -9.94
C GLY A 479 -3.52 -16.56 -8.46
N THR A 480 -4.61 -16.01 -7.93
CA THR A 480 -5.08 -16.34 -6.56
C THR A 480 -5.67 -17.74 -6.53
N LEU A 481 -5.33 -18.54 -5.53
CA LEU A 481 -5.90 -19.87 -5.29
C LEU A 481 -6.86 -19.83 -4.11
N ASP A 482 -8.12 -20.13 -4.39
CA ASP A 482 -9.15 -20.32 -3.38
C ASP A 482 -9.35 -21.81 -3.12
N ILE A 483 -9.39 -22.18 -1.84
CA ILE A 483 -9.64 -23.54 -1.38
C ILE A 483 -10.84 -23.50 -0.44
N SER A 484 -11.88 -24.26 -0.78
CA SER A 484 -13.15 -24.29 -0.04
C SER A 484 -13.36 -25.62 0.68
N GLY A 485 -13.91 -25.53 1.90
CA GLY A 485 -14.25 -26.69 2.73
C GLY A 485 -13.03 -27.57 2.99
N ILE A 486 -12.01 -27.01 3.63
CA ILE A 486 -10.73 -27.69 3.89
C ILE A 486 -10.95 -28.97 4.71
N THR A 487 -10.37 -30.09 4.28
CA THR A 487 -10.34 -31.35 5.04
C THR A 487 -8.88 -31.80 5.22
N PRO A 488 -8.60 -32.78 6.10
CA PRO A 488 -7.26 -33.34 6.25
C PRO A 488 -6.66 -33.89 4.94
N ALA A 489 -7.48 -34.20 3.92
CA ALA A 489 -6.99 -34.60 2.60
C ALA A 489 -6.27 -33.47 1.86
N GLU A 490 -6.72 -32.21 2.04
CA GLU A 490 -6.14 -31.01 1.44
C GLU A 490 -4.89 -30.51 2.16
N GLY A 491 -4.55 -31.05 3.34
CA GLY A 491 -3.29 -30.73 4.03
C GLY A 491 -2.05 -31.12 3.19
N GLY A 492 -1.06 -30.24 3.15
CA GLY A 492 0.19 -30.45 2.40
C GLY A 492 0.82 -29.17 1.85
N LEU A 493 1.86 -29.34 1.03
CA LEU A 493 2.56 -28.23 0.39
C LEU A 493 1.88 -27.80 -0.91
N TYR A 494 1.42 -26.56 -0.94
CA TYR A 494 0.97 -25.88 -2.15
C TYR A 494 2.09 -24.98 -2.64
N THR A 495 2.28 -24.93 -3.96
CA THR A 495 3.31 -24.10 -4.57
C THR A 495 2.70 -23.24 -5.65
N CYS A 496 2.86 -21.93 -5.54
CA CYS A 496 2.67 -21.01 -6.64
C CYS A 496 3.94 -20.93 -7.48
N ILE A 497 3.76 -20.97 -8.80
CA ILE A 497 4.84 -20.85 -9.78
C ILE A 497 4.48 -19.72 -10.74
N ALA A 498 5.40 -18.76 -10.88
CA ALA A 498 5.32 -17.69 -11.87
C ALA A 498 6.43 -17.90 -12.91
N THR A 499 6.08 -18.00 -14.18
CA THR A 499 7.04 -18.30 -15.26
C THR A 499 6.91 -17.33 -16.43
N ASN A 500 8.03 -16.95 -17.03
CA ASN A 500 8.09 -16.25 -18.30
C ASN A 500 9.21 -16.85 -19.18
N LEU A 501 9.50 -16.24 -20.32
CA LEU A 501 10.52 -16.71 -21.26
C LEU A 501 11.97 -16.67 -20.71
N VAL A 502 12.21 -15.93 -19.62
CA VAL A 502 13.52 -15.83 -18.97
C VAL A 502 13.71 -16.96 -17.95
N GLY A 503 12.65 -17.32 -17.22
CA GLY A 503 12.70 -18.39 -16.21
C GLY A 503 11.46 -18.43 -15.32
N ALA A 504 11.63 -18.84 -14.07
CA ALA A 504 10.52 -19.00 -13.13
C ALA A 504 10.93 -18.72 -11.67
N ASP A 505 9.96 -18.22 -10.90
CA ASP A 505 10.05 -18.08 -9.44
C ASP A 505 8.93 -18.88 -8.76
N LEU A 506 9.21 -19.35 -7.54
CA LEU A 506 8.37 -20.30 -6.82
C LEU A 506 8.23 -19.91 -5.35
N LYS A 507 6.98 -19.91 -4.86
CA LYS A 507 6.68 -19.71 -3.45
C LYS A 507 5.71 -20.76 -2.96
N SER A 508 6.01 -21.35 -1.80
CA SER A 508 5.22 -22.45 -1.26
C SER A 508 4.65 -22.14 0.11
N VAL A 509 3.46 -22.68 0.37
CA VAL A 509 2.76 -22.62 1.66
C VAL A 509 2.41 -24.03 2.12
N MET A 510 2.70 -24.30 3.38
CA MET A 510 2.32 -25.53 4.05
C MET A 510 0.99 -25.35 4.77
N ILE A 511 -0.02 -26.08 4.31
CA ILE A 511 -1.34 -26.10 4.96
C ILE A 511 -1.39 -27.28 5.94
N LYS A 512 -1.60 -26.96 7.21
CA LYS A 512 -1.95 -27.91 8.28
C LYS A 512 -3.45 -27.79 8.56
N VAL A 513 -4.07 -28.90 8.96
CA VAL A 513 -5.50 -28.95 9.27
C VAL A 513 -5.67 -29.44 10.70
N ASP A 514 -6.31 -28.64 11.53
CA ASP A 514 -6.51 -28.89 12.97
C ASP A 514 -5.18 -29.23 13.69
N GLY A 515 -4.09 -28.54 13.36
CA GLY A 515 -2.76 -28.79 13.92
C GLY A 515 -2.10 -30.11 13.47
N SER A 516 -2.79 -30.93 12.68
CA SER A 516 -2.25 -32.21 12.18
C SER A 516 -1.30 -31.98 11.00
N LEU A 517 -0.12 -32.61 11.09
CA LEU A 517 0.83 -32.64 9.98
C LEU A 517 0.39 -33.67 8.93
N PRO A 518 0.54 -33.37 7.63
CA PRO A 518 0.26 -34.35 6.58
C PRO A 518 1.19 -35.57 6.76
N GLN A 519 0.62 -36.75 7.00
CA GLN A 519 1.38 -37.99 7.07
C GLN A 519 1.96 -38.34 5.67
N ASP A 520 3.27 -38.52 5.57
CA ASP A 520 3.95 -39.02 4.37
C ASP A 520 4.02 -40.55 4.42
N ASN A 521 3.04 -41.23 3.83
CA ASN A 521 3.08 -42.67 3.64
C ASN A 521 4.13 -43.03 2.59
N SER A 522 5.40 -43.18 3.01
CA SER A 522 6.53 -43.76 2.26
C SER A 522 6.50 -43.46 0.76
N GLY A 523 6.47 -42.18 0.38
CA GLY A 523 6.39 -41.81 -1.02
C GLY A 523 7.59 -42.28 -1.86
N SER A 524 7.33 -42.97 -2.97
CA SER A 524 8.38 -43.40 -3.91
C SER A 524 8.79 -42.25 -4.86
N LEU A 525 10.10 -42.07 -5.08
CA LEU A 525 10.66 -41.33 -6.22
C LEU A 525 11.07 -42.38 -7.26
N ASN A 526 10.62 -42.21 -8.50
CA ASN A 526 10.91 -43.10 -9.62
C ASN A 526 11.39 -42.30 -10.83
N ILE A 527 12.67 -42.41 -11.15
CA ILE A 527 13.33 -41.80 -12.32
C ILE A 527 13.35 -42.79 -13.49
N LYS A 528 13.08 -42.31 -14.70
CA LYS A 528 13.11 -43.05 -15.97
C LYS A 528 13.80 -42.23 -17.06
N ILE A 529 14.72 -42.85 -17.80
CA ILE A 529 15.25 -42.28 -19.04
C ILE A 529 14.19 -42.45 -20.15
N LYS A 530 13.89 -41.37 -20.87
CA LYS A 530 12.96 -41.38 -22.01
C LYS A 530 13.69 -41.45 -23.35
N ASP A 531 14.80 -40.73 -23.50
CA ASP A 531 15.60 -40.70 -24.73
C ASP A 531 17.08 -40.41 -24.42
N VAL A 532 17.98 -40.88 -25.28
CA VAL A 532 19.43 -40.72 -25.18
C VAL A 532 20.00 -40.39 -26.55
N GLN A 533 20.70 -39.26 -26.64
CA GLN A 533 21.40 -38.78 -27.83
C GLN A 533 22.91 -38.67 -27.56
N ALA A 534 23.67 -38.16 -28.53
CA ALA A 534 25.11 -37.96 -28.37
C ALA A 534 25.42 -36.89 -27.30
N ASN A 535 24.68 -35.77 -27.31
CA ASN A 535 24.93 -34.62 -26.42
C ASN A 535 23.78 -34.32 -25.46
N SER A 536 22.75 -35.17 -25.41
CA SER A 536 21.58 -34.94 -24.57
C SER A 536 20.96 -36.23 -24.02
N VAL A 537 20.32 -36.12 -22.87
CA VAL A 537 19.55 -37.19 -22.24
C VAL A 537 18.22 -36.64 -21.73
N LEU A 538 17.12 -37.21 -22.19
CA LEU A 538 15.79 -36.87 -21.73
C LEU A 538 15.43 -37.74 -20.52
N VAL A 539 15.30 -37.13 -19.36
CA VAL A 539 14.92 -37.78 -18.09
C VAL A 539 13.49 -37.45 -17.72
N SER A 540 12.81 -38.38 -17.05
CA SER A 540 11.50 -38.15 -16.44
C SER A 540 11.43 -38.76 -15.05
N TRP A 541 10.59 -38.22 -14.18
CA TRP A 541 10.44 -38.73 -12.82
C TRP A 541 9.00 -38.62 -12.32
N LYS A 542 8.64 -39.52 -11.41
CA LYS A 542 7.40 -39.48 -10.64
C LYS A 542 7.73 -39.53 -9.16
N ALA A 543 7.18 -38.60 -8.39
CA ALA A 543 7.36 -38.53 -6.95
C ALA A 543 5.99 -38.42 -6.29
N SER A 544 5.69 -39.32 -5.35
CA SER A 544 4.39 -39.36 -4.65
C SER A 544 4.55 -38.89 -3.20
N SER A 545 4.50 -37.58 -2.91
CA SER A 545 4.49 -37.09 -1.52
C SER A 545 3.88 -35.70 -1.40
N LYS A 546 3.16 -35.47 -0.30
CA LYS A 546 2.47 -34.21 0.04
C LYS A 546 3.41 -33.13 0.62
N ILE A 547 4.68 -33.47 0.84
CA ILE A 547 5.67 -32.62 1.55
C ILE A 547 6.91 -32.31 0.71
N LEU A 548 6.88 -32.56 -0.60
CA LEU A 548 8.00 -32.28 -1.50
C LEU A 548 8.10 -30.78 -1.75
N LYS A 549 9.28 -30.18 -1.50
CA LYS A 549 9.52 -28.79 -1.86
C LYS A 549 9.46 -28.60 -3.38
N SER A 550 9.14 -27.37 -3.77
CA SER A 550 8.96 -26.98 -5.17
C SER A 550 10.24 -26.94 -6.00
N SER A 551 11.42 -26.91 -5.37
CA SER A 551 12.71 -26.87 -6.04
C SER A 551 13.30 -28.27 -6.15
N ILE A 552 13.33 -28.84 -7.34
CA ILE A 552 14.02 -30.11 -7.60
C ILE A 552 15.44 -29.79 -8.06
N LYS A 553 16.45 -30.43 -7.48
CA LYS A 553 17.84 -30.32 -7.94
C LYS A 553 18.18 -31.58 -8.72
N TRP A 554 18.59 -31.44 -9.98
CA TRP A 554 19.24 -32.54 -10.69
C TRP A 554 20.75 -32.31 -10.74
N THR A 555 21.51 -33.39 -10.68
CA THR A 555 22.98 -33.38 -10.76
C THR A 555 23.42 -34.55 -11.63
N ALA A 556 24.27 -34.29 -12.61
CA ALA A 556 24.91 -35.33 -13.42
C ALA A 556 26.39 -35.41 -13.05
N PHE A 557 26.86 -36.61 -12.72
CA PHE A 557 28.26 -36.90 -12.43
C PHE A 557 28.84 -37.73 -13.57
N VAL A 558 30.03 -37.37 -14.06
CA VAL A 558 30.79 -38.24 -14.95
C VAL A 558 31.37 -39.36 -14.11
N LYS A 559 31.06 -40.61 -14.44
CA LYS A 559 31.44 -41.76 -13.58
C LYS A 559 32.96 -42.01 -13.53
N ALA A 560 33.72 -41.51 -14.51
CA ALA A 560 35.17 -41.64 -14.58
C ALA A 560 35.91 -40.78 -13.54
N GLU A 561 35.30 -39.71 -13.01
CA GLU A 561 35.91 -38.80 -12.02
C GLU A 561 35.03 -38.74 -10.76
N ASN A 562 35.47 -39.38 -9.70
CA ASN A 562 34.66 -39.71 -8.53
C ASN A 562 34.39 -38.53 -7.55
N SER A 563 34.29 -37.27 -8.02
CA SER A 563 34.12 -36.14 -7.07
C SER A 563 33.58 -34.81 -7.61
N HIS A 564 33.40 -34.61 -8.93
CA HIS A 564 32.86 -33.34 -9.44
C HIS A 564 31.54 -33.53 -10.19
N ALA A 565 30.51 -32.75 -9.81
CA ALA A 565 29.27 -32.67 -10.57
C ALA A 565 29.58 -31.99 -11.90
N ALA A 566 29.42 -32.71 -13.02
CA ALA A 566 29.67 -32.16 -14.35
C ALA A 566 28.65 -31.08 -14.69
N GLN A 567 27.40 -31.28 -14.27
CA GLN A 567 26.32 -30.31 -14.44
C GLN A 567 25.27 -30.45 -13.33
N SER A 568 24.59 -29.35 -13.00
CA SER A 568 23.42 -29.35 -12.13
C SER A 568 22.48 -28.20 -12.47
N ALA A 569 21.18 -28.38 -12.25
CA ALA A 569 20.23 -27.28 -12.27
C ALA A 569 19.13 -27.46 -11.22
N ARG A 570 18.52 -26.34 -10.82
CA ARG A 570 17.28 -26.32 -10.05
C ARG A 570 16.12 -26.12 -11.00
N ILE A 571 15.11 -26.96 -10.88
CA ILE A 571 13.93 -26.97 -11.75
C ILE A 571 12.65 -26.94 -10.91
N PRO A 572 11.60 -26.27 -11.42
CA PRO A 572 10.27 -26.30 -10.81
C PRO A 572 9.72 -27.72 -10.62
N SER A 573 9.02 -27.97 -9.53
CA SER A 573 8.50 -29.30 -9.17
C SER A 573 7.45 -29.88 -10.12
N ASP A 574 6.83 -29.05 -10.95
CA ASP A 574 5.87 -29.47 -11.97
C ASP A 574 6.55 -30.00 -13.23
N VAL A 575 7.82 -29.65 -13.45
CA VAL A 575 8.65 -30.32 -14.43
C VAL A 575 8.77 -31.77 -13.98
N LYS A 576 8.24 -32.69 -14.78
CA LYS A 576 8.38 -34.15 -14.59
C LYS A 576 9.23 -34.80 -15.68
N VAL A 577 9.65 -34.01 -16.66
CA VAL A 577 10.44 -34.41 -17.81
C VAL A 577 11.41 -33.27 -18.10
N TYR A 578 12.70 -33.56 -18.21
CA TYR A 578 13.73 -32.55 -18.45
C TYR A 578 14.77 -33.07 -19.42
N ASN A 579 15.18 -32.22 -20.36
CA ASN A 579 16.21 -32.54 -21.33
C ASN A 579 17.56 -32.02 -20.83
N LEU A 580 18.46 -32.93 -20.49
CA LEU A 580 19.83 -32.63 -20.09
C LEU A 580 20.63 -32.41 -21.36
N THR A 581 21.16 -31.22 -21.59
CA THR A 581 21.90 -30.86 -22.81
C THR A 581 23.38 -30.60 -22.50
N HIS A 582 24.22 -30.45 -23.54
CA HIS A 582 25.66 -30.20 -23.41
C HIS A 582 26.44 -31.32 -22.71
N LEU A 583 25.97 -32.56 -22.82
CA LEU A 583 26.69 -33.74 -22.33
C LEU A 583 27.74 -34.17 -23.37
N ASN A 584 28.82 -34.82 -22.91
CA ASN A 584 29.85 -35.33 -23.80
C ASN A 584 29.38 -36.65 -24.46
N PRO A 585 29.66 -36.86 -25.76
CA PRO A 585 29.42 -38.14 -26.44
C PRO A 585 30.14 -39.32 -25.76
N ALA A 586 29.58 -40.52 -25.93
CA ALA A 586 30.16 -41.79 -25.46
C ALA A 586 30.63 -41.77 -23.98
N THR A 587 29.98 -40.99 -23.13
CA THR A 587 30.37 -40.78 -21.73
C THR A 587 29.31 -41.35 -20.78
N GLU A 588 29.75 -42.10 -19.77
CA GLU A 588 28.84 -42.65 -18.75
C GLU A 588 28.57 -41.61 -17.64
N TYR A 589 27.29 -41.25 -17.50
CA TYR A 589 26.79 -40.31 -16.51
C TYR A 589 25.95 -41.01 -15.44
N LYS A 590 26.13 -40.60 -14.19
CA LYS A 590 25.20 -40.89 -13.08
C LYS A 590 24.33 -39.66 -12.85
N ILE A 591 23.07 -39.73 -13.28
CA ILE A 591 22.10 -38.65 -13.09
C ILE A 591 21.35 -38.90 -11.79
N CYS A 592 21.45 -37.95 -10.86
CA CYS A 592 20.69 -37.96 -9.62
C CYS A 592 19.65 -36.85 -9.63
N ILE A 593 18.44 -37.18 -9.21
CA ILE A 593 17.38 -36.20 -8.93
C ILE A 593 17.19 -36.19 -7.43
N ASP A 594 17.33 -35.00 -6.85
CA ASP A 594 17.19 -34.72 -5.44
C ASP A 594 15.99 -33.80 -5.22
N ILE A 595 14.99 -34.31 -4.49
CA ILE A 595 13.80 -33.55 -4.12
C ILE A 595 13.84 -33.32 -2.61
N PRO A 596 14.11 -32.08 -2.16
CA PRO A 596 14.14 -31.78 -0.74
C PRO A 596 12.73 -31.89 -0.14
N THR A 597 12.62 -32.47 1.05
CA THR A 597 11.39 -32.45 1.85
C THR A 597 11.42 -31.29 2.85
N ILE A 598 10.29 -31.02 3.50
CA ILE A 598 10.17 -29.99 4.54
C ILE A 598 11.06 -30.32 5.75
N TYR A 599 11.24 -31.59 6.08
CA TYR A 599 12.02 -32.06 7.24
C TYR A 599 13.54 -32.08 6.99
N GLN A 600 14.03 -31.33 6.00
CA GLN A 600 15.45 -31.27 5.60
C GLN A 600 16.05 -32.63 5.16
N THR A 601 15.27 -33.70 5.09
CA THR A 601 15.67 -34.95 4.42
C THR A 601 15.44 -34.80 2.92
N SER A 602 16.43 -35.12 2.11
CA SER A 602 16.36 -35.00 0.66
C SER A 602 16.09 -36.38 0.05
N ARG A 603 15.06 -36.49 -0.80
CA ARG A 603 14.76 -37.74 -1.51
C ARG A 603 15.57 -37.76 -2.78
N LYS A 604 16.70 -38.46 -2.73
CA LYS A 604 17.62 -38.63 -3.84
C LYS A 604 17.46 -40.02 -4.46
N GLN A 605 17.23 -40.06 -5.77
CA GLN A 605 17.37 -41.28 -6.57
C GLN A 605 18.35 -40.99 -7.72
N CYS A 606 19.14 -41.98 -8.11
CA CYS A 606 20.06 -41.86 -9.22
C CYS A 606 19.86 -42.97 -10.24
N ILE A 607 20.12 -42.67 -11.50
CA ILE A 607 20.11 -43.60 -12.62
C ILE A 607 21.37 -43.41 -13.44
N ASN A 608 21.94 -44.50 -13.92
CA ASN A 608 23.11 -44.45 -14.80
C ASN A 608 22.64 -44.44 -16.26
N VAL A 609 23.31 -43.66 -17.10
CA VAL A 609 23.05 -43.57 -18.54
C VAL A 609 24.37 -43.32 -19.27
N THR A 610 24.52 -43.91 -20.46
CA THR A 610 25.67 -43.65 -21.33
C THR A 610 25.16 -42.92 -22.56
N THR A 611 25.73 -41.74 -22.85
CA THR A 611 25.40 -40.99 -24.08
C THR A 611 25.85 -41.76 -25.31
N LYS A 612 25.17 -41.56 -26.45
CA LYS A 612 25.57 -42.20 -27.70
C LYS A 612 26.92 -41.65 -28.17
N GLY A 613 27.68 -42.45 -28.92
CA GLY A 613 28.82 -41.93 -29.68
C GLY A 613 28.35 -40.96 -30.76
N LEU A 614 29.25 -40.09 -31.22
CA LEU A 614 29.02 -39.36 -32.46
C LEU A 614 28.94 -40.38 -33.60
N ASP A 615 27.89 -40.28 -34.41
CA ASP A 615 27.65 -41.18 -35.54
C ASP A 615 28.87 -41.14 -36.48
N PRO A 616 29.48 -42.28 -36.89
CA PRO A 616 30.63 -42.28 -37.78
C PRO A 616 30.41 -41.55 -39.12
N ASP A 617 29.16 -41.36 -39.54
CA ASP A 617 28.81 -40.66 -40.79
C ASP A 617 29.10 -39.13 -40.76
N GLN A 618 29.36 -38.54 -39.58
CA GLN A 618 29.79 -37.13 -39.50
C GLN A 618 31.30 -36.92 -39.70
N LYS A 619 32.13 -37.97 -39.55
CA LYS A 619 33.59 -37.84 -39.79
C LYS A 619 33.96 -37.73 -41.27
N GLU A 620 33.08 -38.17 -42.18
CA GLU A 620 33.29 -38.00 -43.62
C GLU A 620 32.82 -36.63 -44.13
N TYR A 621 31.91 -35.95 -43.42
CA TYR A 621 31.39 -34.65 -43.83
C TYR A 621 32.33 -33.48 -43.47
N GLU A 622 33.07 -33.55 -42.37
CA GLU A 622 34.07 -32.51 -42.00
C GLU A 622 35.38 -32.62 -42.79
N LYS A 623 35.72 -33.83 -43.29
CA LYS A 623 36.96 -34.05 -44.06
C LYS A 623 36.85 -33.61 -45.53
N ASN A 624 35.64 -33.64 -46.10
CA ASN A 624 35.41 -33.22 -47.49
C ASN A 624 35.19 -31.70 -47.64
N ASN A 625 34.76 -31.01 -46.59
CA ASN A 625 34.58 -29.55 -46.65
C ASN A 625 35.91 -28.77 -46.50
N THR A 626 36.90 -29.30 -45.79
CA THR A 626 38.21 -28.62 -45.65
C THR A 626 39.04 -28.64 -46.94
N THR A 627 38.89 -29.67 -47.78
CA THR A 627 39.55 -29.73 -49.11
C THR A 627 38.83 -28.89 -50.17
N THR A 628 37.51 -28.74 -50.07
CA THR A 628 36.71 -27.96 -51.03
C THR A 628 36.72 -26.45 -50.72
N PHE A 629 36.82 -26.07 -49.43
CA PHE A 629 36.91 -24.66 -49.01
C PHE A 629 38.28 -24.03 -49.32
N MET A 630 39.37 -24.80 -49.26
CA MET A 630 40.72 -24.34 -49.64
C MET A 630 40.88 -24.16 -51.15
N ALA A 631 40.15 -24.91 -51.98
CA ALA A 631 40.14 -24.73 -53.43
C ALA A 631 39.33 -23.49 -53.87
N CYS A 632 38.27 -23.13 -53.15
CA CYS A 632 37.44 -21.96 -53.48
C CYS A 632 38.08 -20.62 -53.05
N LEU A 633 38.80 -20.59 -51.91
CA LEU A 633 39.52 -19.39 -51.46
C LEU A 633 40.72 -19.02 -52.35
N GLY A 634 41.36 -20.02 -52.98
CA GLY A 634 42.42 -19.79 -53.96
C GLY A 634 41.94 -19.18 -55.28
N GLY A 635 40.69 -19.44 -55.68
CA GLY A 635 40.07 -18.89 -56.90
C GLY A 635 39.58 -17.44 -56.74
N SER A 636 39.07 -17.08 -55.55
CA SER A 636 38.52 -15.74 -55.30
C SER A 636 39.58 -14.66 -55.04
N LEU A 637 40.77 -15.04 -54.55
CA LEU A 637 41.87 -14.09 -54.32
C LEU A 637 42.65 -13.72 -55.60
N GLY A 638 42.60 -14.56 -56.64
CA GLY A 638 43.21 -14.27 -57.94
C GLY A 638 42.44 -13.24 -58.77
N ILE A 639 41.12 -13.11 -58.58
CA ILE A 639 40.27 -12.21 -59.37
C ILE A 639 40.27 -10.78 -58.79
N ILE A 640 40.41 -10.63 -57.48
CA ILE A 640 40.46 -9.31 -56.81
C ILE A 640 41.84 -8.64 -57.04
N GLY A 641 42.91 -9.40 -57.22
CA GLY A 641 44.24 -8.87 -57.55
C GLY A 641 44.35 -8.25 -58.94
N VAL A 642 43.59 -8.74 -59.92
CA VAL A 642 43.63 -8.23 -61.31
C VAL A 642 42.77 -6.98 -61.50
N ILE A 643 41.71 -6.82 -60.68
CA ILE A 643 40.85 -5.63 -60.72
C ILE A 643 41.54 -4.43 -60.04
N CYS A 644 42.30 -4.65 -58.96
CA CYS A 644 43.05 -3.59 -58.28
C CYS A 644 44.27 -3.07 -59.06
N LEU A 645 44.82 -3.85 -60.01
CA LEU A 645 45.93 -3.42 -60.87
C LEU A 645 45.48 -2.56 -62.07
N PHE A 646 44.20 -2.62 -62.45
CA PHE A 646 43.63 -1.76 -63.50
C PHE A 646 43.06 -0.44 -62.99
N SER A 647 42.82 -0.31 -61.68
CA SER A 647 42.36 0.93 -61.05
C SER A 647 43.49 1.87 -60.57
N PHE A 648 44.76 1.47 -60.72
CA PHE A 648 45.93 2.27 -60.29
C PHE A 648 46.58 3.11 -61.40
N LEU A 649 45.97 3.22 -62.58
CA LEU A 649 46.47 4.05 -63.70
C LEU A 649 45.48 5.14 -64.17
N SER A 650 44.48 5.50 -63.35
CA SER A 650 43.62 6.63 -63.67
C SER A 650 43.45 7.55 -62.46
N GLN A 651 43.91 8.79 -62.65
CA GLN A 651 43.62 10.01 -61.91
C GLN A 651 44.44 10.31 -60.66
N GLU A 652 45.54 11.03 -60.93
CA GLU A 652 45.93 12.24 -60.21
C GLU A 652 44.73 13.18 -59.99
N VAL A 653 44.62 13.78 -58.80
CA VAL A 653 44.69 15.24 -58.55
C VAL A 653 44.04 15.60 -57.19
N ASN A 654 44.89 16.19 -56.35
CA ASN A 654 44.69 17.15 -55.25
C ASN A 654 44.07 16.79 -53.89
N CYS A 655 44.97 16.86 -52.89
CA CYS A 655 44.99 17.76 -51.70
C CYS A 655 43.72 17.84 -50.84
N ASP A 656 43.76 17.80 -49.51
CA ASP A 656 44.79 18.24 -48.56
C ASP A 656 44.43 17.75 -47.14
N GLY A 657 45.38 17.76 -46.20
CA GLY A 657 45.11 17.74 -44.76
C GLY A 657 45.59 16.52 -43.97
N GLY A 658 46.86 16.54 -43.53
CA GLY A 658 47.40 15.69 -42.46
C GLY A 658 46.72 15.96 -41.11
N HIS A 659 47.03 15.27 -40.01
CA HIS A 659 48.26 14.58 -39.65
C HIS A 659 47.98 13.83 -38.33
N ASN A 660 48.65 12.66 -38.16
CA ASN A 660 49.45 12.33 -36.98
C ASN A 660 48.99 11.38 -35.83
N TYR A 661 49.69 10.23 -35.86
CA TYR A 661 50.37 9.49 -34.77
C TYR A 661 49.58 8.53 -33.88
N VAL A 662 49.63 7.27 -34.31
CA VAL A 662 49.75 6.10 -33.42
C VAL A 662 51.24 5.69 -33.39
N ARG A 663 51.86 5.69 -32.20
CA ARG A 663 53.01 4.79 -31.94
C ARG A 663 53.25 4.54 -30.45
N ASN A 664 53.44 3.25 -30.15
CA ASN A 664 54.02 2.61 -28.95
C ASN A 664 53.11 2.62 -27.71
N TYR A 665 52.90 1.52 -26.99
CA TYR A 665 53.87 0.52 -26.55
C TYR A 665 53.23 -0.87 -26.38
N LEU A 666 53.92 -1.89 -26.90
CA LEU A 666 53.86 -3.26 -26.42
C LEU A 666 54.74 -3.35 -25.16
N GLN A 667 54.22 -3.89 -24.05
CA GLN A 667 54.88 -4.98 -23.29
C GLN A 667 54.10 -5.38 -22.01
N LYS A 668 53.95 -6.71 -21.86
CA LYS A 668 53.65 -7.54 -20.67
C LYS A 668 52.17 -7.81 -20.31
N PRO A 669 51.84 -8.95 -19.65
CA PRO A 669 51.65 -10.24 -20.30
C PRO A 669 50.27 -10.88 -20.02
N THR A 670 49.97 -11.91 -20.80
CA THR A 670 48.91 -12.95 -20.68
C THR A 670 48.00 -12.94 -19.44
N PHE A 671 46.74 -12.57 -19.65
CA PHE A 671 45.60 -13.05 -18.84
C PHE A 671 44.58 -13.72 -19.78
N ALA A 672 44.11 -14.89 -19.36
CA ALA A 672 43.15 -15.71 -20.10
C ALA A 672 41.79 -15.01 -20.20
N PHE A 673 41.31 -14.80 -21.43
CA PHE A 673 39.98 -14.28 -21.71
C PHE A 673 39.00 -15.45 -21.89
N SER A 674 38.16 -15.69 -20.90
CA SER A 674 36.85 -16.32 -21.08
C SER A 674 35.82 -15.42 -20.42
N GLU A 675 35.19 -14.57 -21.23
CA GLU A 675 33.84 -14.00 -21.06
C GLU A 675 33.76 -12.72 -21.90
N LEU A 676 33.06 -12.80 -23.04
CA LEU A 676 32.29 -11.73 -23.69
C LEU A 676 31.60 -12.35 -24.92
N TYR A 677 30.27 -12.30 -24.93
CA TYR A 677 29.32 -12.57 -26.05
C TYR A 677 29.72 -11.89 -27.39
N PRO A 678 29.13 -12.13 -28.60
CA PRO A 678 27.78 -12.67 -29.01
C PRO A 678 27.85 -13.56 -30.32
N PRO A 679 26.83 -13.80 -31.23
CA PRO A 679 25.44 -13.32 -31.36
C PRO A 679 24.34 -14.33 -31.81
N LEU A 680 23.16 -13.74 -32.07
CA LEU A 680 21.81 -14.21 -32.40
C LEU A 680 21.58 -14.99 -33.73
N ILE A 681 20.53 -15.83 -33.69
CA ILE A 681 19.49 -16.15 -34.71
C ILE A 681 19.90 -16.81 -36.04
N ASN A 682 19.31 -17.98 -36.34
CA ASN A 682 18.53 -18.11 -37.57
C ASN A 682 17.29 -19.01 -37.47
N LEU A 683 16.31 -18.60 -38.27
CA LEU A 683 14.91 -18.98 -38.39
C LEU A 683 14.60 -20.43 -38.81
N TRP A 684 13.47 -20.90 -38.27
CA TRP A 684 12.45 -21.84 -38.80
C TRP A 684 12.79 -22.78 -39.97
N GLU A 685 12.73 -24.09 -39.70
CA GLU A 685 12.13 -25.08 -40.60
C GLU A 685 11.24 -26.07 -39.82
N THR A 686 9.93 -25.82 -39.93
CA THR A 686 8.85 -26.79 -40.17
C THR A 686 8.87 -28.19 -39.51
N GLY A 687 7.93 -28.38 -38.57
CA GLY A 687 6.86 -29.37 -38.74
C GLY A 687 7.12 -30.82 -38.34
N LYS A 688 6.80 -31.17 -37.07
CA LYS A 688 5.81 -32.20 -36.70
C LYS A 688 5.73 -32.32 -35.17
N GLU A 689 4.49 -32.42 -34.69
CA GLU A 689 4.08 -32.60 -33.30
C GLU A 689 4.94 -33.65 -32.55
N LYS A 690 5.50 -33.27 -31.39
CA LYS A 690 5.78 -34.16 -30.26
C LYS A 690 6.16 -33.36 -29.01
N GLY A 691 5.37 -33.55 -27.95
CA GLY A 691 5.57 -33.18 -26.55
C GLY A 691 6.57 -32.06 -26.23
N THR A 692 6.06 -30.85 -26.01
CA THR A 692 6.82 -29.67 -25.54
C THR A 692 7.49 -29.95 -24.19
N ALA A 693 8.79 -30.23 -24.21
CA ALA A 693 9.65 -30.07 -23.04
C ALA A 693 10.01 -28.58 -22.93
N LEU A 694 9.77 -27.95 -21.77
CA LEU A 694 10.17 -26.57 -21.51
C LEU A 694 11.71 -26.47 -21.56
N GLU A 695 12.23 -25.62 -22.45
CA GLU A 695 13.65 -25.28 -22.49
C GLU A 695 13.86 -24.07 -21.56
N VAL A 696 14.32 -24.33 -20.33
CA VAL A 696 14.70 -23.29 -19.36
C VAL A 696 16.23 -23.28 -19.29
N LYS A 697 16.87 -22.16 -19.67
CA LYS A 697 18.33 -22.02 -19.55
C LYS A 697 18.71 -22.01 -18.06
N ALA A 698 19.58 -22.94 -17.69
CA ALA A 698 20.15 -22.99 -16.34
C ALA A 698 21.11 -21.82 -16.13
N THR A 699 20.86 -20.99 -15.12
CA THR A 699 21.84 -20.03 -14.59
C THR A 699 22.89 -20.78 -13.80
N VAL A 700 24.16 -20.60 -14.16
CA VAL A 700 25.32 -21.09 -13.40
C VAL A 700 25.47 -20.21 -12.17
N ILE A 701 25.04 -20.68 -11.00
CA ILE A 701 25.40 -20.06 -9.72
C ILE A 701 26.61 -20.81 -9.19
N GLY A 702 27.79 -20.20 -9.30
CA GLY A 702 29.00 -20.67 -8.65
C GLY A 702 28.78 -20.79 -7.15
N VAL A 703 29.10 -21.96 -6.60
CA VAL A 703 29.19 -22.16 -5.14
C VAL A 703 30.54 -21.59 -4.71
N PRO A 704 30.64 -20.69 -3.72
CA PRO A 704 31.92 -20.31 -3.16
C PRO A 704 32.53 -21.53 -2.46
N THR A 705 33.69 -21.97 -2.93
CA THR A 705 34.54 -22.93 -2.20
C THR A 705 35.42 -22.17 -1.22
N ASN A 706 35.17 -22.39 0.08
CA ASN A 706 36.06 -22.27 1.24
C ASN A 706 37.03 -21.08 1.38
N MET A 707 36.97 -20.44 2.56
CA MET A 707 38.18 -20.15 3.33
C MET A 707 38.01 -20.65 4.77
N SER A 708 39.07 -21.34 5.20
CA SER A 708 39.43 -21.95 6.49
C SER A 708 38.72 -21.48 7.76
#